data_AF-A0A7X3UMP4-F1
#
_entry.id   AF-A0A7X3UMP4-F1
#
_cell.length_a   1.000
_cell.length_b   1.000
_cell.length_c   1.000
_cell.angle_alpha   90.00
_cell.angle_beta   90.00
_cell.angle_gamma   90.00
#
_symmetry.space_group_name_H-M   'P 1'
#
loop_
_entity.id
_entity.type
_entity.pdbx_description
1 polymer ?
#
loop_
_entity_poly.entity_id
_entity_poly.type
_entity_poly.pdbx_seq_one_letter_code
_entity_poly.pdbx_strand_id
1 'polypeptide(L)'
;MKSFLNILTLALMSVSMAGVALAASPSQKPRLGKISNDQVIDVNNIKMFVTNQGSFAWDLATGSSGLEFPKGTGKTAVFASGPWIAGKVNGEIRVAIAEYSFEFAPGPILPDGTPADPQLDRYRVYKISKGDGMENPDYAQWPVEDGAPVNSDGTPMVLGDQTLWAVYNDADPGSHTNMQTAPLGVEIQQTTFAFDRTGPLGNVIFVKFLIINKGGNTIDSTYVSLWSDPDLGQFDNDLVGCDVETSFGFCYNGSNIDAQYGSSPPAVGYDFFKGPIGDDGVELPMTSFNKYINGTDPHTAEETYNYMKGLDPDGGVTDHTDPITGQVKAFMVDGDPVAGTGWLDENPADRRFMLTAGPFTFAPGDTQEVVGAIIIGQGQDRLTSITAARFNDTFAQSAFDANFALPSPPPSPKVSVAVTGDHMGNGKVQLTWGDDSEVASGDYAFEGYNVYQGESIAGPWRRLATYDMINGSAIIFDNQFDEGTGVVVNSPVQFGGDSGIRRYIELTEDKVLGGRLVTGKTYYFAVTAYSLNEGRSPKTLETSISPLADGRMTFKPLSDELIPANGIVPRGPTAGTRFNTVGVDSTVEHTSGSSDGIVAVEVVDDTQVTGAPYEVRFRDTDAGTVWDLINLSSGQAVLSDMQQHASLDAAISNPIVEGLLVRVTGPPLGIKDWDIPSGARWYTWANTNWGAEGFNGAMTGDVAHMWFGPTSVSPAQLVNVELRFTSVIEDEGEDQYKPIDLTNPNVSYGYRYLRGAGAPPPAPADQTTTQAPYDWSHYIINTSGPGVYVYQERNPIALSAWDMENNRRLEVGWLENNQPGGLVNGAYGPAFYGDVSNLAGGGPREWLFIFDRDYTEPGDDSNVAELSQGMINDNPAPPIMYIIWAARRTPDRFPQDGDSFLILANHVNGPNDVFAFNTQGAVRGDQELAVEDLTKILAVPNPYLGRSSYEFTSLARQMRFTNLPAQCTIRIFSLSGDLVRTINHNNGLSFDTWDLKTDQGVLVASGIYIAHFDAPNIGTHFIKCAVFMEAETLNTF
;
A
#
# COMPACT_ATOMS: atom_id res chain seq x y z
N MET A 1 -24.45 1.62 82.06
CA MET A 1 -24.63 0.18 81.71
C MET A 1 -24.22 0.05 80.23
N LYS A 2 -23.23 -0.79 79.91
CA LYS A 2 -23.36 -2.21 79.50
C LYS A 2 -24.14 -2.37 78.16
N SER A 3 -23.68 -3.13 77.15
CA SER A 3 -22.39 -3.85 77.01
C SER A 3 -22.19 -4.52 75.64
N PHE A 4 -20.95 -4.49 75.12
CA PHE A 4 -20.19 -5.59 74.49
C PHE A 4 -20.53 -6.19 73.09
N LEU A 5 -19.50 -6.15 72.23
CA LEU A 5 -18.94 -7.21 71.33
C LEU A 5 -19.68 -7.75 70.08
N ASN A 6 -19.02 -7.54 68.92
CA ASN A 6 -18.50 -8.53 67.92
C ASN A 6 -19.47 -9.53 67.23
N ILE A 7 -19.31 -9.96 65.96
CA ILE A 7 -18.20 -9.94 64.95
C ILE A 7 -18.82 -10.04 63.51
N LEU A 8 -18.19 -10.01 62.30
CA LEU A 8 -16.80 -10.19 61.82
C LEU A 8 -16.40 -9.30 60.59
N THR A 9 -16.68 -9.73 59.36
CA THR A 9 -16.17 -9.24 58.03
C THR A 9 -17.29 -9.29 56.96
N LEU A 10 -17.21 -8.72 55.74
CA LEU A 10 -16.13 -8.12 54.93
C LEU A 10 -16.68 -7.03 53.95
N ALA A 11 -15.79 -6.22 53.37
CA ALA A 11 -15.85 -5.55 52.05
C ALA A 11 -16.68 -4.25 51.77
N LEU A 12 -15.93 -3.21 51.36
CA LEU A 12 -16.16 -2.12 50.38
C LEU A 12 -17.17 -0.94 50.53
N MET A 13 -16.62 0.25 50.21
CA MET A 13 -17.15 1.44 49.51
C MET A 13 -18.12 2.48 50.15
N SER A 14 -17.60 3.73 50.18
CA SER A 14 -18.33 5.03 50.01
C SER A 14 -19.25 5.48 51.17
N VAL A 15 -19.56 6.77 51.43
CA VAL A 15 -19.11 8.11 50.93
C VAL A 15 -18.85 8.99 52.18
N SER A 16 -17.98 10.01 52.11
CA SER A 16 -17.79 10.98 53.20
C SER A 16 -17.87 12.46 52.76
N MET A 17 -18.42 13.32 53.62
CA MET A 17 -18.35 14.79 53.50
C MET A 17 -18.51 15.48 54.87
N ALA A 18 -17.99 16.71 54.95
CA ALA A 18 -18.12 17.70 56.03
C ALA A 18 -17.53 17.37 57.42
N GLY A 19 -16.44 18.06 57.78
CA GLY A 19 -15.82 18.02 59.11
C GLY A 19 -14.57 18.89 59.20
N VAL A 20 -14.74 20.22 59.27
CA VAL A 20 -13.62 21.20 59.20
C VAL A 20 -12.88 21.32 60.53
N ALA A 21 -11.54 21.34 60.48
CA ALA A 21 -10.67 21.86 61.52
C ALA A 21 -9.60 22.79 60.91
N LEU A 22 -9.28 23.88 61.58
CA LEU A 22 -8.40 24.94 61.07
C LEU A 22 -6.91 24.58 61.27
N ALA A 23 -6.10 24.77 60.22
CA ALA A 23 -4.66 24.58 60.27
C ALA A 23 -3.91 25.85 60.71
N ALA A 24 -2.85 25.68 61.50
CA ALA A 24 -1.82 26.70 61.70
C ALA A 24 -0.66 26.47 60.73
N SER A 25 -0.07 27.54 60.19
CA SER A 25 0.93 27.47 59.13
C SER A 25 2.30 26.98 59.62
N PRO A 26 2.93 25.97 58.99
CA PRO A 26 4.36 25.71 59.12
C PRO A 26 5.18 26.71 58.30
N SER A 27 6.38 27.05 58.79
CA SER A 27 7.36 27.87 58.06
C SER A 27 7.82 27.20 56.76
N GLN A 28 7.96 27.97 55.69
CA GLN A 28 8.55 27.50 54.42
C GLN A 28 9.98 26.96 54.64
N LYS A 29 10.25 25.75 54.15
CA LYS A 29 11.58 25.39 53.64
C LYS A 29 11.74 26.02 52.24
N PRO A 30 12.97 26.31 51.78
CA PRO A 30 13.18 26.71 50.38
C PRO A 30 12.67 25.61 49.44
N ARG A 31 12.06 26.02 48.32
CA ARG A 31 11.69 25.12 47.22
C ARG A 31 12.81 25.12 46.19
N LEU A 32 13.23 23.93 45.78
CA LEU A 32 14.01 23.73 44.56
C LEU A 32 13.10 23.91 43.32
N GLY A 33 13.70 23.97 42.13
CA GLY A 33 13.00 24.23 40.86
C GLY A 33 11.86 23.27 40.53
N LYS A 34 10.97 23.68 39.61
CA LYS A 34 10.02 22.76 38.96
C LYS A 34 10.75 21.99 37.86
N ILE A 35 11.58 21.04 38.28
CA ILE A 35 12.23 20.07 37.39
C ILE A 35 11.14 19.29 36.66
N SER A 36 11.21 19.20 35.34
CA SER A 36 10.34 18.34 34.55
C SER A 36 10.94 16.94 34.49
N ASN A 37 10.15 15.99 34.99
CA ASN A 37 10.32 14.53 34.83
C ASN A 37 8.92 13.91 34.65
N ASP A 38 8.04 14.67 34.00
CA ASP A 38 6.65 14.34 33.69
C ASP A 38 6.44 13.99 32.21
N GLN A 39 7.49 14.15 31.39
CA GLN A 39 7.48 13.85 29.96
C GLN A 39 8.38 12.67 29.62
N VAL A 40 7.91 11.87 28.66
CA VAL A 40 8.63 10.76 28.03
C VAL A 40 8.51 10.87 26.52
N ILE A 41 9.58 10.53 25.78
CA ILE A 41 9.45 10.12 24.37
C ILE A 41 8.97 8.66 24.40
N ASP A 42 7.86 8.37 23.73
CA ASP A 42 7.13 7.10 23.88
C ASP A 42 6.37 6.66 22.63
N VAL A 43 6.70 7.20 21.45
CA VAL A 43 5.97 6.90 20.22
C VAL A 43 6.23 5.46 19.73
N ASN A 44 7.49 5.01 19.71
CA ASN A 44 7.91 3.73 19.14
C ASN A 44 8.14 2.63 20.20
N ASN A 45 8.95 1.61 19.93
CA ASN A 45 9.16 0.49 20.86
C ASN A 45 9.97 0.87 22.11
N ILE A 46 10.56 2.07 22.17
CA ILE A 46 11.24 2.58 23.35
C ILE A 46 10.34 3.59 24.08
N LYS A 47 10.41 3.60 25.40
CA LYS A 47 9.93 4.71 26.24
C LYS A 47 11.11 5.25 27.05
N MET A 48 11.35 6.55 26.98
CA MET A 48 12.47 7.19 27.68
C MET A 48 12.05 8.52 28.33
N PHE A 49 12.41 8.71 29.61
CA PHE A 49 12.27 10.01 30.29
C PHE A 49 13.21 11.08 29.70
N VAL A 50 12.73 12.32 29.62
CA VAL A 50 13.48 13.50 29.18
C VAL A 50 13.26 14.62 30.19
N THR A 51 14.33 15.30 30.60
CA THR A 51 14.28 16.38 31.61
C THR A 51 14.63 17.75 31.02
N ASN A 52 14.34 18.80 31.79
CA ASN A 52 14.77 20.17 31.51
C ASN A 52 16.13 20.53 32.17
N GLN A 53 16.98 19.54 32.45
CA GLN A 53 18.33 19.72 33.02
C GLN A 53 19.40 18.89 32.28
N GLY A 54 19.14 18.54 31.01
CA GLY A 54 20.02 17.76 30.16
C GLY A 54 20.06 16.26 30.40
N SER A 55 19.56 15.78 31.55
CA SER A 55 19.41 14.35 31.76
C SER A 55 18.25 13.78 30.94
N PHE A 56 18.48 12.59 30.40
CA PHE A 56 17.49 11.72 29.79
C PHE A 56 17.76 10.28 30.20
N ALA A 57 16.85 9.37 29.90
CA ALA A 57 16.91 7.97 30.31
C ALA A 57 16.94 7.71 31.83
N TRP A 58 16.71 8.73 32.69
CA TRP A 58 16.62 8.60 34.15
C TRP A 58 15.22 9.01 34.66
N ASP A 59 14.60 8.23 35.55
CA ASP A 59 13.36 8.62 36.22
C ASP A 59 13.64 9.28 37.58
N LEU A 60 13.75 10.61 37.59
CA LEU A 60 13.95 11.41 38.81
C LEU A 60 12.80 11.31 39.83
N ALA A 61 11.60 10.88 39.43
CA ALA A 61 10.47 10.76 40.36
C ALA A 61 10.57 9.51 41.25
N THR A 62 11.23 8.45 40.76
CA THR A 62 11.47 7.21 41.52
C THR A 62 12.93 6.97 41.89
N GLY A 63 13.87 7.65 41.24
CA GLY A 63 15.31 7.38 41.33
C GLY A 63 15.71 6.06 40.65
N SER A 64 14.95 5.63 39.64
CA SER A 64 15.16 4.36 38.93
C SER A 64 15.52 4.60 37.46
N SER A 65 15.95 3.54 36.77
CA SER A 65 16.19 3.56 35.33
C SER A 65 14.99 4.11 34.56
N GLY A 66 15.25 5.07 33.67
CA GLY A 66 14.25 5.81 32.91
C GLY A 66 14.18 5.50 31.41
N LEU A 67 14.91 4.49 30.91
CA LEU A 67 14.67 3.92 29.56
C LEU A 67 14.13 2.49 29.66
N GLU A 68 12.94 2.30 29.08
CA GLU A 68 12.19 1.04 29.04
C GLU A 68 12.12 0.48 27.61
N PHE A 69 12.52 -0.79 27.43
CA PHE A 69 12.45 -1.50 26.16
C PHE A 69 12.17 -3.01 26.36
N PRO A 70 11.24 -3.62 25.61
CA PRO A 70 10.20 -2.96 24.82
C PRO A 70 9.20 -2.21 25.71
N LYS A 71 8.73 -1.06 25.24
CA LYS A 71 7.72 -0.20 25.89
C LYS A 71 6.49 -1.00 26.35
N GLY A 72 6.15 -0.89 27.63
CA GLY A 72 5.03 -1.58 28.26
C GLY A 72 5.37 -2.94 28.89
N THR A 73 6.63 -3.39 28.81
CA THR A 73 7.08 -4.63 29.47
C THR A 73 7.63 -4.42 30.88
N GLY A 74 7.96 -3.17 31.24
CA GLY A 74 8.65 -2.85 32.50
C GLY A 74 10.12 -3.27 32.54
N LYS A 75 10.72 -3.67 31.40
CA LYS A 75 12.14 -4.00 31.31
C LYS A 75 13.00 -2.78 30.98
N THR A 76 14.16 -2.66 31.61
CA THR A 76 15.03 -1.48 31.50
C THR A 76 16.28 -1.72 30.66
N ALA A 77 16.80 -0.68 30.00
CA ALA A 77 18.02 -0.80 29.17
C ALA A 77 19.06 0.32 29.35
N VAL A 78 18.70 1.46 29.95
CA VAL A 78 19.64 2.55 30.31
C VAL A 78 19.14 3.21 31.60
N PHE A 79 20.01 3.36 32.61
CA PHE A 79 19.66 3.91 33.91
C PHE A 79 19.61 5.44 33.92
N ALA A 80 20.63 6.07 33.30
CA ALA A 80 20.75 7.51 33.15
C ALA A 80 21.65 7.88 31.96
N SER A 81 21.48 9.08 31.41
CA SER A 81 22.32 9.63 30.36
C SER A 81 22.24 11.17 30.32
N GLY A 82 23.20 11.81 29.66
CA GLY A 82 23.23 13.26 29.52
C GLY A 82 24.40 13.78 28.67
N PRO A 83 24.34 15.05 28.20
CA PRO A 83 25.48 15.70 27.56
C PRO A 83 26.53 16.11 28.61
N TRP A 84 27.79 15.90 28.30
CA TRP A 84 28.92 16.43 29.06
C TRP A 84 29.69 17.42 28.19
N ILE A 85 30.07 18.58 28.74
CA ILE A 85 30.84 19.62 28.04
C ILE A 85 32.02 20.01 28.94
N ALA A 86 33.23 20.06 28.38
CA ALA A 86 34.42 20.45 29.11
C ALA A 86 35.42 21.20 28.25
N GLY A 87 36.14 22.17 28.84
CA GLY A 87 37.17 22.93 28.14
C GLY A 87 37.92 23.87 29.08
N LYS A 88 38.73 24.76 28.51
CA LYS A 88 39.61 25.68 29.24
C LYS A 88 39.14 27.12 29.07
N VAL A 89 38.85 27.80 30.17
CA VAL A 89 38.54 29.23 30.19
C VAL A 89 39.67 29.96 30.89
N ASN A 90 40.37 30.84 30.16
CA ASN A 90 41.57 31.54 30.63
C ASN A 90 42.69 30.60 31.15
N GLY A 91 42.69 29.33 30.70
CA GLY A 91 43.63 28.28 31.12
C GLY A 91 43.15 27.39 32.28
N GLU A 92 42.04 27.73 32.93
CA GLU A 92 41.41 26.90 33.97
C GLU A 92 40.45 25.89 33.33
N ILE A 93 40.50 24.61 33.73
CA ILE A 93 39.52 23.60 33.30
C ILE A 93 38.15 23.93 33.91
N ARG A 94 37.10 23.87 33.09
CA ARG A 94 35.70 23.99 33.48
C ARG A 94 34.89 22.90 32.79
N VAL A 95 33.89 22.38 33.50
CA VAL A 95 33.04 21.29 33.02
C VAL A 95 31.59 21.56 33.41
N ALA A 96 30.65 21.23 32.52
CA ALA A 96 29.21 21.20 32.78
C ALA A 96 28.68 19.84 32.33
N ILE A 97 28.06 19.09 33.24
CA ILE A 97 27.69 17.69 33.02
C ILE A 97 26.26 17.40 33.50
N ALA A 98 25.63 16.41 32.86
CA ALA A 98 24.41 15.78 33.30
C ALA A 98 24.65 14.27 33.48
N GLU A 99 24.49 13.81 34.72
CA GLU A 99 24.68 12.42 35.15
C GLU A 99 23.69 12.14 36.31
N TYR A 100 24.13 11.53 37.42
CA TYR A 100 23.34 11.44 38.66
C TYR A 100 23.12 12.78 39.37
N SER A 101 23.76 13.85 38.88
CA SER A 101 23.46 15.23 39.23
C SER A 101 23.70 16.14 38.02
N PHE A 102 23.27 17.40 38.12
CA PHE A 102 23.20 18.31 36.97
C PHE A 102 23.89 19.63 37.29
N GLU A 103 24.83 20.03 36.43
CA GLU A 103 25.37 21.39 36.45
C GLU A 103 24.40 22.39 35.76
N PHE A 104 23.41 21.89 35.00
CA PHE A 104 22.47 22.69 34.23
C PHE A 104 21.17 23.04 34.98
N ALA A 105 20.74 24.30 34.88
CA ALA A 105 19.44 24.79 35.35
C ALA A 105 18.45 24.99 34.17
N PRO A 106 17.13 24.77 34.37
CA PRO A 106 16.11 25.00 33.34
C PRO A 106 16.04 26.46 32.84
N GLY A 107 15.86 26.62 31.53
CA GLY A 107 15.70 27.92 30.87
C GLY A 107 16.94 28.42 30.13
N PRO A 108 16.81 29.47 29.31
CA PRO A 108 17.91 30.06 28.55
C PRO A 108 18.80 31.00 29.39
N ILE A 109 19.96 31.36 28.85
CA ILE A 109 20.74 32.52 29.28
C ILE A 109 20.13 33.77 28.61
N LEU A 110 19.76 34.75 29.43
CA LEU A 110 19.07 35.97 29.05
C LEU A 110 20.01 36.96 28.32
N PRO A 111 19.47 37.94 27.57
CA PRO A 111 20.29 38.90 26.80
C PRO A 111 21.21 39.82 27.61
N ASP A 112 21.15 39.81 28.94
CA ASP A 112 22.07 40.52 29.84
C ASP A 112 23.18 39.61 30.42
N GLY A 113 23.21 38.33 30.02
CA GLY A 113 24.16 37.31 30.48
C GLY A 113 23.77 36.62 31.79
N THR A 114 22.56 36.85 32.32
CA THR A 114 22.06 36.14 33.51
C THR A 114 21.27 34.87 33.13
N PRO A 115 21.29 33.81 33.96
CA PRO A 115 20.40 32.67 33.77
C PRO A 115 18.94 33.09 33.99
N ALA A 116 18.01 32.53 33.20
CA ALA A 116 16.58 32.72 33.42
C ALA A 116 16.11 32.09 34.75
N ASP A 117 14.94 32.49 35.25
CA ASP A 117 14.35 31.93 36.47
C ASP A 117 13.86 30.48 36.24
N PRO A 118 14.52 29.45 36.83
CA PRO A 118 14.18 28.03 36.61
C PRO A 118 12.88 27.60 37.30
N GLN A 119 12.18 28.51 37.97
CA GLN A 119 10.86 28.26 38.56
C GLN A 119 9.71 28.47 37.55
N LEU A 120 9.99 29.03 36.36
CA LEU A 120 8.95 29.38 35.39
C LEU A 120 8.50 28.18 34.55
N ASP A 121 7.19 27.95 34.52
CA ASP A 121 6.52 26.82 33.86
C ASP A 121 6.68 26.77 32.32
N ARG A 122 7.23 27.84 31.71
CA ARG A 122 7.64 27.91 30.30
C ARG A 122 8.98 27.22 30.01
N TYR A 123 9.77 26.86 31.02
CA TYR A 123 11.03 26.12 30.87
C TYR A 123 10.85 24.64 31.23
N ARG A 124 9.64 24.11 31.03
CA ARG A 124 9.33 22.67 31.09
C ARG A 124 9.88 21.95 29.85
N VAL A 125 9.81 20.62 29.87
CA VAL A 125 9.89 19.84 28.62
C VAL A 125 8.53 19.93 27.92
N TYR A 126 8.55 20.30 26.64
CA TYR A 126 7.37 20.33 25.76
C TYR A 126 7.26 19.02 24.98
N LYS A 127 6.04 18.56 24.69
CA LYS A 127 5.78 17.35 23.88
C LYS A 127 4.72 17.58 22.80
N ILE A 128 5.09 17.35 21.54
CA ILE A 128 4.20 17.43 20.37
C ILE A 128 4.32 16.18 19.49
N SER A 129 3.25 15.83 18.79
CA SER A 129 3.14 14.67 17.90
C SER A 129 2.60 15.07 16.52
N LYS A 130 2.87 14.24 15.51
CA LYS A 130 2.47 14.50 14.13
C LYS A 130 0.95 14.41 13.98
N GLY A 131 0.34 15.53 13.62
CA GLY A 131 -1.12 15.70 13.55
C GLY A 131 -1.71 16.54 14.68
N ASP A 132 -0.92 16.90 15.70
CA ASP A 132 -1.33 17.87 16.72
C ASP A 132 -1.58 19.26 16.11
N GLY A 133 -2.59 19.94 16.64
CA GLY A 133 -2.86 21.36 16.43
C GLY A 133 -3.02 22.12 17.74
N MET A 134 -3.80 23.21 17.68
CA MET A 134 -3.98 24.17 18.79
C MET A 134 -4.71 23.59 20.02
N GLU A 135 -5.22 22.36 19.93
CA GLU A 135 -5.79 21.60 21.05
C GLU A 135 -4.74 20.90 21.93
N ASN A 136 -3.51 20.66 21.45
CA ASN A 136 -2.38 20.31 22.33
C ASN A 136 -1.84 21.59 23.01
N PRO A 137 -1.85 21.69 24.36
CA PRO A 137 -1.32 22.85 25.07
C PRO A 137 0.17 23.15 24.80
N ASP A 138 1.00 22.15 24.52
CA ASP A 138 2.43 22.34 24.23
C ASP A 138 2.65 22.83 22.80
N TYR A 139 1.84 22.38 21.84
CA TYR A 139 1.81 22.94 20.48
C TYR A 139 1.35 24.40 20.50
N ALA A 140 0.27 24.69 21.25
CA ALA A 140 -0.28 26.03 21.40
C ALA A 140 0.57 27.01 22.23
N GLN A 141 1.61 26.52 22.93
CA GLN A 141 2.54 27.31 23.76
C GLN A 141 4.00 27.11 23.36
N TRP A 142 4.27 26.57 22.17
CA TRP A 142 5.60 26.22 21.68
C TRP A 142 6.55 27.42 21.79
N PRO A 143 7.69 27.32 22.50
CA PRO A 143 8.45 28.48 22.96
C PRO A 143 9.45 28.94 21.89
N VAL A 144 8.92 29.44 20.77
CA VAL A 144 9.72 29.88 19.62
C VAL A 144 10.72 30.97 20.00
N GLU A 145 10.37 31.86 20.94
CA GLU A 145 11.28 32.92 21.40
C GLU A 145 12.44 32.41 22.28
N ASP A 146 12.35 31.19 22.82
CA ASP A 146 13.44 30.52 23.56
C ASP A 146 14.25 29.56 22.67
N GLY A 147 13.92 29.45 21.37
CA GLY A 147 14.68 28.67 20.37
C GLY A 147 14.00 27.40 19.84
N ALA A 148 12.74 27.12 20.20
CA ALA A 148 12.08 25.90 19.74
C ALA A 148 11.87 25.88 18.21
N PRO A 149 12.10 24.73 17.53
CA PRO A 149 12.15 24.68 16.07
C PRO A 149 10.77 24.87 15.43
N VAL A 150 10.74 25.57 14.30
CA VAL A 150 9.51 25.91 13.55
C VAL A 150 9.66 25.66 12.05
N ASN A 151 8.55 25.32 11.42
CA ASN A 151 8.42 25.21 9.97
C ASN A 151 8.57 26.58 9.30
N SER A 152 8.68 26.60 7.96
CA SER A 152 8.87 27.84 7.18
C SER A 152 7.70 28.83 7.22
N ASP A 153 6.53 28.42 7.74
CA ASP A 153 5.36 29.26 8.00
C ASP A 153 5.26 29.76 9.45
N GLY A 154 6.18 29.32 10.33
CA GLY A 154 6.20 29.66 11.75
C GLY A 154 5.42 28.70 12.66
N THR A 155 4.82 27.63 12.14
CA THR A 155 4.19 26.58 12.97
C THR A 155 5.23 25.69 13.67
N PRO A 156 4.92 25.07 14.82
CA PRO A 156 5.80 24.11 15.49
C PRO A 156 6.31 23.00 14.56
N MET A 157 7.62 22.77 14.53
CA MET A 157 8.22 21.69 13.75
C MET A 157 8.16 20.38 14.53
N VAL A 158 7.40 19.41 14.01
CA VAL A 158 7.50 18.01 14.44
C VAL A 158 8.60 17.33 13.63
N LEU A 159 9.70 16.98 14.29
CA LEU A 159 10.69 16.03 13.78
C LEU A 159 10.25 14.60 14.14
N GLY A 160 10.43 13.66 13.22
CA GLY A 160 9.90 12.31 13.37
C GLY A 160 8.37 12.27 13.29
N ASP A 161 7.76 11.44 14.13
CA ASP A 161 6.32 11.42 14.37
C ASP A 161 5.96 11.88 15.80
N GLN A 162 6.95 12.03 16.69
CA GLN A 162 6.85 12.68 18.01
C GLN A 162 8.14 13.44 18.35
N THR A 163 8.01 14.66 18.87
CA THR A 163 9.11 15.55 19.27
C THR A 163 8.92 16.05 20.70
N LEU A 164 9.98 15.98 21.49
CA LEU A 164 10.13 16.68 22.77
C LEU A 164 11.20 17.78 22.65
N TRP A 165 11.01 18.92 23.32
CA TRP A 165 11.96 20.04 23.33
C TRP A 165 12.14 20.64 24.72
N ALA A 166 13.37 21.06 25.03
CA ALA A 166 13.72 21.80 26.25
C ALA A 166 14.94 22.71 26.04
N VAL A 167 15.06 23.75 26.87
CA VAL A 167 16.26 24.60 26.97
C VAL A 167 16.74 24.68 28.41
N TYR A 168 18.05 24.63 28.60
CA TYR A 168 18.72 24.68 29.90
C TYR A 168 20.15 25.24 29.76
N ASN A 169 20.76 25.68 30.87
CA ASN A 169 22.07 26.35 30.86
C ASN A 169 22.87 26.15 32.15
N ASP A 170 24.19 26.32 32.10
CA ASP A 170 25.08 26.15 33.27
C ASP A 170 25.37 27.47 34.04
N ALA A 171 24.80 28.60 33.63
CA ALA A 171 25.27 29.93 34.04
C ALA A 171 24.87 30.38 35.46
N ASP A 172 24.22 29.53 36.27
CA ASP A 172 23.95 29.77 37.69
C ASP A 172 24.98 29.05 38.59
N PRO A 173 25.93 29.77 39.24
CA PRO A 173 26.86 29.17 40.21
C PRO A 173 26.19 28.65 41.50
N GLY A 174 24.88 28.86 41.68
CA GLY A 174 24.08 28.23 42.72
C GLY A 174 23.59 26.82 42.35
N SER A 175 23.59 26.48 41.07
CA SER A 175 23.21 25.17 40.52
C SER A 175 24.45 24.38 40.06
N HIS A 176 25.38 25.03 39.35
CA HIS A 176 26.68 24.52 38.94
C HIS A 176 27.57 24.25 40.17
N THR A 177 27.60 23.01 40.65
CA THR A 177 28.12 22.63 41.97
C THR A 177 28.78 21.24 42.06
N ASN A 178 28.56 20.32 41.12
CA ASN A 178 29.05 18.93 41.19
C ASN A 178 30.58 18.87 41.12
N MET A 179 31.15 19.36 40.01
CA MET A 179 32.59 19.30 39.74
C MET A 179 33.36 20.53 40.27
N GLN A 180 32.68 21.39 41.05
CA GLN A 180 33.24 22.54 41.77
C GLN A 180 34.04 23.54 40.90
N THR A 181 33.73 23.58 39.60
CA THR A 181 34.25 24.60 38.67
C THR A 181 33.36 25.84 38.66
N ALA A 182 33.83 26.93 38.05
CA ALA A 182 32.93 28.00 37.64
C ALA A 182 32.24 27.61 36.32
N PRO A 183 31.02 28.12 36.04
CA PRO A 183 30.36 27.92 34.76
C PRO A 183 31.21 28.22 33.53
N LEU A 184 30.95 27.47 32.46
CA LEU A 184 31.37 27.76 31.09
C LEU A 184 30.59 28.96 30.54
N GLY A 185 29.27 29.03 30.82
CA GLY A 185 28.33 29.98 30.22
C GLY A 185 27.66 29.42 28.96
N VAL A 186 27.36 28.13 28.95
CA VAL A 186 26.74 27.44 27.83
C VAL A 186 25.23 27.28 28.04
N GLU A 187 24.48 27.53 26.97
CA GLU A 187 23.08 27.14 26.83
C GLU A 187 23.00 25.92 25.91
N ILE A 188 22.08 25.01 26.20
CA ILE A 188 21.77 23.86 25.35
C ILE A 188 20.27 23.88 25.07
N GLN A 189 19.93 23.85 23.78
CA GLN A 189 18.57 23.64 23.30
C GLN A 189 18.49 22.20 22.77
N GLN A 190 17.81 21.33 23.52
CA GLN A 190 17.69 19.91 23.24
C GLN A 190 16.38 19.61 22.51
N THR A 191 16.49 18.87 21.40
CA THR A 191 15.35 18.28 20.68
C THR A 191 15.50 16.77 20.68
N THR A 192 14.55 16.05 21.28
CA THR A 192 14.52 14.58 21.34
C THR A 192 13.33 14.07 20.53
N PHE A 193 13.53 13.17 19.58
CA PHE A 193 12.46 12.76 18.66
C PHE A 193 12.60 11.31 18.17
N ALA A 194 11.50 10.74 17.69
CA ALA A 194 11.43 9.38 17.20
C ALA A 194 10.34 9.22 16.13
N PHE A 195 10.40 8.13 15.35
CA PHE A 195 9.44 7.81 14.29
C PHE A 195 8.52 6.66 14.71
N ASP A 196 7.23 6.75 14.37
CA ASP A 196 6.25 5.68 14.59
C ASP A 196 6.29 4.71 13.39
N ARG A 197 7.27 3.80 13.39
CA ARG A 197 7.51 2.86 12.30
C ARG A 197 7.83 1.47 12.84
N THR A 198 7.40 0.45 12.08
CA THR A 198 7.85 -0.93 12.26
C THR A 198 9.28 -1.12 11.77
N GLY A 199 9.95 -2.18 12.23
CA GLY A 199 11.35 -2.45 11.87
C GLY A 199 12.34 -1.48 12.54
N PRO A 200 13.52 -1.25 11.92
CA PRO A 200 14.66 -0.55 12.50
C PRO A 200 14.37 0.75 13.27
N LEU A 201 13.73 1.74 12.63
CA LEU A 201 13.45 3.05 13.24
C LEU A 201 12.43 2.99 14.39
N GLY A 202 11.73 1.85 14.54
CA GLY A 202 10.92 1.56 15.71
C GLY A 202 11.72 1.39 17.00
N ASN A 203 13.04 1.20 16.91
CA ASN A 203 13.95 0.96 18.04
C ASN A 203 15.02 2.06 18.17
N VAL A 204 14.72 3.30 17.73
CA VAL A 204 15.65 4.43 17.70
C VAL A 204 15.02 5.67 18.35
N ILE A 205 15.78 6.37 19.19
CA ILE A 205 15.46 7.74 19.65
C ILE A 205 16.61 8.65 19.26
N PHE A 206 16.33 9.70 18.50
CA PHE A 206 17.31 10.73 18.17
C PHE A 206 17.35 11.82 19.25
N VAL A 207 18.55 12.33 19.54
CA VAL A 207 18.77 13.47 20.42
C VAL A 207 19.69 14.48 19.72
N LYS A 208 19.20 15.69 19.55
CA LYS A 208 19.88 16.81 18.91
C LYS A 208 20.09 17.92 19.93
N PHE A 209 21.32 18.41 20.03
CA PHE A 209 21.73 19.50 20.92
C PHE A 209 22.24 20.67 20.07
N LEU A 210 21.56 21.82 20.15
CA LEU A 210 22.16 23.09 19.75
C LEU A 210 22.80 23.71 20.99
N ILE A 211 24.13 23.65 21.05
CA ILE A 211 24.96 24.15 22.14
C ILE A 211 25.44 25.56 21.77
N ILE A 212 25.28 26.52 22.68
CA ILE A 212 25.57 27.94 22.41
C ILE A 212 26.45 28.50 23.53
N ASN A 213 27.63 29.05 23.18
CA ASN A 213 28.43 29.81 24.15
C ASN A 213 27.86 31.22 24.30
N LYS A 214 26.91 31.41 25.23
CA LYS A 214 26.39 32.74 25.60
C LYS A 214 27.23 33.42 26.70
N GLY A 215 28.29 32.77 27.16
CA GLY A 215 29.24 33.27 28.14
C GLY A 215 30.18 34.34 27.60
N GLY A 216 30.79 35.11 28.51
CA GLY A 216 31.73 36.18 28.16
C GLY A 216 33.16 35.74 27.83
N ASN A 217 33.43 34.43 27.70
CA ASN A 217 34.78 33.88 27.51
C ASN A 217 34.83 32.90 26.33
N THR A 218 35.96 32.87 25.61
CA THR A 218 36.29 31.73 24.76
C THR A 218 36.59 30.52 25.63
N ILE A 219 36.04 29.37 25.25
CA ILE A 219 36.38 28.06 25.79
C ILE A 219 37.36 27.42 24.78
N ASP A 220 38.61 27.25 25.20
CA ASP A 220 39.69 26.62 24.42
C ASP A 220 39.69 25.10 24.69
N SER A 221 40.05 24.31 23.67
CA SER A 221 40.22 22.87 23.79
C SER A 221 38.95 22.18 24.32
N THR A 222 37.80 22.53 23.74
CA THR A 222 36.46 22.10 24.15
C THR A 222 36.16 20.70 23.62
N TYR A 223 35.53 19.88 24.45
CA TYR A 223 35.02 18.55 24.12
C TYR A 223 33.53 18.47 24.47
N VAL A 224 32.78 17.71 23.69
CA VAL A 224 31.37 17.37 23.96
C VAL A 224 31.22 15.85 23.92
N SER A 225 30.55 15.28 24.92
CA SER A 225 30.29 13.84 25.00
C SER A 225 28.81 13.51 25.16
N LEU A 226 28.40 12.36 24.62
CA LEU A 226 27.22 11.63 25.08
C LEU A 226 27.68 10.66 26.16
N TRP A 227 27.24 10.87 27.41
CA TRP A 227 27.50 9.96 28.52
C TRP A 227 26.30 9.05 28.77
N SER A 228 26.56 7.78 29.07
CA SER A 228 25.55 6.78 29.39
C SER A 228 25.96 5.88 30.56
N ASP A 229 24.99 5.62 31.42
CA ASP A 229 24.97 4.58 32.44
C ASP A 229 24.00 3.47 31.99
N PRO A 230 24.46 2.48 31.19
CA PRO A 230 23.67 1.32 30.83
C PRO A 230 23.43 0.37 32.03
N ASP A 231 22.17 0.26 32.45
CA ASP A 231 21.65 -0.89 33.20
C ASP A 231 20.89 -1.78 32.19
N LEU A 232 21.59 -2.69 31.49
CA LEU A 232 20.99 -3.46 30.38
C LEU A 232 20.23 -4.70 30.89
N GLY A 233 19.23 -4.45 31.73
CA GLY A 233 18.53 -5.46 32.51
C GLY A 233 19.18 -5.64 33.89
N GLN A 234 20.28 -6.38 33.97
CA GLN A 234 21.03 -6.62 35.20
C GLN A 234 22.43 -6.00 35.10
N PHE A 235 22.56 -4.80 35.66
CA PHE A 235 23.76 -3.95 35.69
C PHE A 235 25.09 -4.68 35.95
N ASP A 236 25.15 -5.67 36.85
CA ASP A 236 26.42 -6.30 37.23
C ASP A 236 27.03 -7.24 36.17
N ASN A 237 26.37 -7.42 35.01
CA ASN A 237 26.82 -8.30 33.94
C ASN A 237 27.22 -7.58 32.64
N ASP A 238 27.28 -6.25 32.61
CA ASP A 238 27.43 -5.48 31.38
C ASP A 238 28.87 -5.34 30.84
N LEU A 239 28.97 -5.28 29.51
CA LEU A 239 30.19 -5.08 28.71
C LEU A 239 29.93 -4.01 27.66
N VAL A 240 30.97 -3.28 27.26
CA VAL A 240 30.88 -2.24 26.22
C VAL A 240 31.90 -2.43 25.10
N GLY A 241 31.64 -1.83 23.94
CA GLY A 241 32.51 -1.80 22.75
C GLY A 241 32.24 -0.57 21.90
N CYS A 242 33.09 -0.29 20.91
CA CYS A 242 32.83 0.76 19.92
C CYS A 242 33.36 0.45 18.51
N ASP A 243 32.62 0.91 17.50
CA ASP A 243 32.94 0.84 16.08
C ASP A 243 33.42 2.23 15.61
N VAL A 244 34.75 2.42 15.58
CA VAL A 244 35.37 3.74 15.37
C VAL A 244 35.05 4.35 13.99
N GLU A 245 34.87 3.54 12.94
CA GLU A 245 34.58 4.04 11.59
C GLU A 245 33.16 4.63 11.44
N THR A 246 32.20 4.22 12.26
CA THR A 246 30.81 4.73 12.26
C THR A 246 30.50 5.67 13.42
N SER A 247 31.42 5.90 14.36
CA SER A 247 31.19 6.61 15.64
C SER A 247 30.24 5.92 16.62
N PHE A 248 29.88 4.65 16.38
CA PHE A 248 28.90 3.90 17.17
C PHE A 248 29.52 3.25 18.42
N GLY A 249 29.00 3.54 19.61
CA GLY A 249 29.44 2.96 20.89
C GLY A 249 28.30 2.26 21.61
N PHE A 250 28.51 1.05 22.13
CA PHE A 250 27.41 0.17 22.56
C PHE A 250 27.69 -0.64 23.83
N CYS A 251 26.61 -1.02 24.53
CA CYS A 251 26.58 -1.92 25.67
C CYS A 251 25.84 -3.22 25.33
N TYR A 252 26.33 -4.34 25.85
CA TYR A 252 25.79 -5.68 25.68
C TYR A 252 26.14 -6.56 26.90
N ASN A 253 25.24 -7.45 27.29
CA ASN A 253 25.46 -8.32 28.43
C ASN A 253 26.62 -9.32 28.18
N GLY A 254 27.38 -9.63 29.22
CA GLY A 254 28.50 -10.59 29.18
C GLY A 254 28.08 -12.05 29.01
N SER A 255 26.81 -12.38 29.20
CA SER A 255 26.28 -13.74 29.02
C SER A 255 24.82 -13.75 28.57
N ASN A 256 24.34 -14.90 28.10
CA ASN A 256 22.93 -15.14 27.75
C ASN A 256 22.09 -15.48 29.01
N ILE A 257 22.33 -14.77 30.11
CA ILE A 257 21.65 -14.95 31.40
C ILE A 257 21.45 -13.57 32.01
N ASP A 258 20.31 -12.97 31.72
CA ASP A 258 19.89 -11.70 32.30
C ASP A 258 18.61 -11.85 33.15
N ALA A 259 18.51 -11.11 34.26
CA ALA A 259 17.37 -11.20 35.17
C ALA A 259 16.05 -10.63 34.60
N GLN A 260 16.11 -9.71 33.64
CA GLN A 260 14.95 -9.09 32.99
C GLN A 260 14.66 -9.70 31.61
N TYR A 261 15.69 -9.88 30.78
CA TYR A 261 15.59 -10.35 29.39
C TYR A 261 15.77 -11.86 29.23
N GLY A 262 16.33 -12.58 30.21
CA GLY A 262 16.47 -14.02 30.17
C GLY A 262 17.62 -14.49 29.27
N SER A 263 17.31 -15.34 28.30
CA SER A 263 18.30 -15.92 27.37
C SER A 263 18.77 -14.98 26.27
N SER A 264 17.99 -13.94 25.99
CA SER A 264 18.04 -13.17 24.75
C SER A 264 18.08 -11.68 25.08
N PRO A 265 19.13 -11.21 25.78
CA PRO A 265 19.24 -9.80 26.12
C PRO A 265 19.51 -8.93 24.88
N PRO A 266 19.01 -7.68 24.85
CA PRO A 266 19.31 -6.73 23.79
C PRO A 266 20.76 -6.25 23.83
N ALA A 267 21.09 -5.34 22.92
CA ALA A 267 22.25 -4.46 22.97
C ALA A 267 21.74 -3.02 22.81
N VAL A 268 22.28 -2.07 23.58
CA VAL A 268 21.97 -0.65 23.45
C VAL A 268 23.18 0.10 22.92
N GLY A 269 23.03 0.69 21.74
CA GLY A 269 24.01 1.51 21.06
C GLY A 269 23.69 2.99 21.15
N TYR A 270 24.73 3.79 21.00
CA TYR A 270 24.69 5.23 20.80
C TYR A 270 25.48 5.54 19.54
N ASP A 271 24.96 6.41 18.69
CA ASP A 271 25.74 6.99 17.59
C ASP A 271 25.82 8.52 17.71
N PHE A 272 26.82 9.08 17.05
CA PHE A 272 27.22 10.49 17.04
C PHE A 272 27.19 11.03 15.60
N PHE A 273 26.08 10.79 14.87
CA PHE A 273 25.86 11.15 13.46
C PHE A 273 26.35 12.54 13.05
N LYS A 274 26.27 13.51 13.98
CA LYS A 274 26.80 14.86 13.79
C LYS A 274 27.61 15.32 14.98
N GLY A 275 28.83 15.75 14.72
CA GLY A 275 29.72 16.32 15.72
C GLY A 275 29.88 17.84 15.68
N PRO A 276 30.65 18.41 16.64
CA PRO A 276 31.03 19.81 16.61
C PRO A 276 32.00 20.08 15.44
N ILE A 277 31.90 21.28 14.87
CA ILE A 277 32.83 21.76 13.85
C ILE A 277 34.14 22.19 14.51
N GLY A 278 35.26 21.62 14.07
CA GLY A 278 36.61 21.92 14.54
C GLY A 278 37.20 23.21 13.96
N ASP A 279 38.38 23.57 14.46
CA ASP A 279 39.07 24.85 14.16
C ASP A 279 39.50 25.01 12.68
N ASP A 280 39.48 23.95 11.89
CA ASP A 280 39.74 23.96 10.44
C ASP A 280 38.44 24.04 9.59
N GLY A 281 37.27 24.02 10.24
CA GLY A 281 35.95 24.01 9.60
C GLY A 281 35.45 22.63 9.18
N VAL A 282 36.14 21.55 9.57
CA VAL A 282 35.70 20.17 9.35
C VAL A 282 34.91 19.67 10.58
N GLU A 283 33.93 18.81 10.36
CA GLU A 283 33.17 18.19 11.43
C GLU A 283 33.99 17.10 12.15
N LEU A 284 33.96 17.09 13.49
CA LEU A 284 34.70 16.12 14.31
C LEU A 284 33.82 14.89 14.61
N PRO A 285 34.19 13.68 14.15
CA PRO A 285 33.50 12.44 14.52
C PRO A 285 33.78 12.08 15.99
N MET A 286 33.41 10.88 16.44
CA MET A 286 33.91 10.38 17.73
C MET A 286 35.45 10.37 17.73
N THR A 287 36.04 11.12 18.66
CA THR A 287 37.50 11.31 18.83
C THR A 287 38.08 10.53 20.01
N SER A 288 37.24 10.15 20.97
CA SER A 288 37.59 9.20 22.04
C SER A 288 36.35 8.41 22.49
N PHE A 289 36.57 7.18 22.96
CA PHE A 289 35.58 6.33 23.60
C PHE A 289 36.15 5.82 24.92
N ASN A 290 35.49 6.17 26.02
CA ASN A 290 35.93 5.81 27.37
C ASN A 290 34.90 4.93 28.06
N LYS A 291 35.38 4.11 28.99
CA LYS A 291 34.53 3.33 29.90
C LYS A 291 35.11 3.31 31.31
N TYR A 292 34.25 3.13 32.29
CA TYR A 292 34.62 2.90 33.68
C TYR A 292 33.52 2.07 34.38
N ILE A 293 33.61 1.91 35.70
CA ILE A 293 32.64 1.14 36.50
C ILE A 293 32.13 1.96 37.69
N ASN A 294 30.99 1.54 38.27
CA ASN A 294 30.43 2.14 39.47
C ASN A 294 31.45 2.19 40.63
N GLY A 295 31.65 3.37 41.20
CA GLY A 295 32.64 3.60 42.25
C GLY A 295 34.06 3.89 41.74
N THR A 296 34.25 4.01 40.41
CA THR A 296 35.44 4.61 39.79
C THR A 296 35.08 5.83 38.93
N ASP A 297 33.91 6.42 39.18
CA ASP A 297 33.45 7.67 38.58
C ASP A 297 34.44 8.82 38.84
N PRO A 298 34.59 9.80 37.91
CA PRO A 298 35.47 10.94 38.14
C PRO A 298 34.97 11.76 39.34
N HIS A 299 35.89 12.34 40.13
CA HIS A 299 35.55 13.14 41.32
C HIS A 299 36.00 14.60 41.20
N THR A 300 36.64 14.95 40.08
CA THR A 300 37.16 16.28 39.78
C THR A 300 36.99 16.62 38.31
N ALA A 301 37.01 17.92 38.01
CA ALA A 301 37.03 18.43 36.65
C ALA A 301 38.28 18.01 35.84
N GLU A 302 39.42 17.73 36.50
CA GLU A 302 40.64 17.26 35.80
C GLU A 302 40.49 15.80 35.35
N GLU A 303 40.00 14.92 36.22
CA GLU A 303 39.69 13.51 35.88
C GLU A 303 38.60 13.42 34.81
N THR A 304 37.54 14.23 34.94
CA THR A 304 36.45 14.37 33.95
C THR A 304 37.01 14.78 32.58
N TYR A 305 37.85 15.82 32.54
CA TYR A 305 38.47 16.31 31.31
C TYR A 305 39.50 15.32 30.74
N ASN A 306 40.14 14.51 31.60
CA ASN A 306 41.04 13.44 31.16
C ASN A 306 40.28 12.32 30.44
N TYR A 307 39.17 11.81 31.01
CA TYR A 307 38.31 10.86 30.30
C TYR A 307 37.82 11.42 28.96
N MET A 308 37.32 12.66 28.90
CA MET A 308 36.86 13.26 27.62
C MET A 308 37.97 13.35 26.53
N LYS A 309 39.26 13.23 26.88
CA LYS A 309 40.39 13.14 25.94
C LYS A 309 40.81 11.73 25.53
N GLY A 310 40.25 10.68 26.13
CA GLY A 310 40.76 9.30 26.00
C GLY A 310 42.06 9.10 26.78
N LEU A 311 42.04 9.47 28.07
CA LEU A 311 43.14 9.34 29.02
C LEU A 311 42.63 8.80 30.36
N ASP A 312 43.50 8.15 31.13
CA ASP A 312 43.22 7.69 32.49
C ASP A 312 42.93 8.92 33.41
N PRO A 313 42.24 8.75 34.56
CA PRO A 313 41.88 9.87 35.45
C PRO A 313 43.03 10.79 35.85
N ASP A 314 44.24 10.25 36.03
CA ASP A 314 45.46 11.00 36.39
C ASP A 314 46.18 11.64 35.18
N GLY A 315 45.59 11.55 33.98
CA GLY A 315 46.19 11.95 32.71
C GLY A 315 47.10 10.88 32.08
N GLY A 316 47.13 9.67 32.66
CA GLY A 316 47.84 8.50 32.15
C GLY A 316 47.20 7.88 30.90
N VAL A 317 47.76 6.74 30.50
CA VAL A 317 47.37 5.97 29.30
C VAL A 317 47.46 4.45 29.51
N THR A 318 47.50 4.01 30.77
CA THR A 318 47.66 2.62 31.20
C THR A 318 46.44 1.79 30.83
N ASP A 319 45.25 2.28 31.19
CA ASP A 319 43.98 1.59 30.88
C ASP A 319 43.57 1.85 29.42
N HIS A 320 44.11 2.90 28.80
CA HIS A 320 44.06 3.22 27.37
C HIS A 320 45.09 2.47 26.51
N THR A 321 45.87 1.53 27.07
CA THR A 321 46.79 0.69 26.29
C THR A 321 46.12 -0.63 25.89
N ASP A 322 45.93 -0.81 24.58
CA ASP A 322 45.43 -2.05 23.98
C ASP A 322 46.29 -3.25 24.43
N PRO A 323 45.71 -4.24 25.15
CA PRO A 323 46.47 -5.34 25.74
C PRO A 323 46.96 -6.38 24.73
N ILE A 324 46.48 -6.33 23.47
CA ILE A 324 46.85 -7.23 22.38
C ILE A 324 47.98 -6.60 21.54
N THR A 325 47.86 -5.31 21.20
CA THR A 325 48.83 -4.63 20.33
C THR A 325 49.89 -3.82 21.08
N GLY A 326 49.67 -3.49 22.35
CA GLY A 326 50.51 -2.61 23.15
C GLY A 326 50.49 -1.14 22.70
N GLN A 327 49.46 -0.75 21.92
CA GLN A 327 49.29 0.62 21.44
C GLN A 327 48.36 1.41 22.38
N VAL A 328 48.73 2.66 22.66
CA VAL A 328 47.82 3.62 23.31
C VAL A 328 46.75 4.04 22.30
N LYS A 329 45.48 3.96 22.68
CA LYS A 329 44.32 4.38 21.87
C LYS A 329 43.42 5.29 22.70
N ALA A 330 42.87 6.33 22.06
CA ALA A 330 41.80 7.14 22.65
C ALA A 330 40.42 6.43 22.64
N PHE A 331 40.34 5.28 21.97
CA PHE A 331 39.16 4.42 21.92
C PHE A 331 39.44 3.16 22.72
N MET A 332 38.82 3.02 23.89
CA MET A 332 38.82 1.75 24.60
C MET A 332 37.97 0.73 23.84
N VAL A 333 38.41 -0.53 23.83
CA VAL A 333 37.65 -1.69 23.34
C VAL A 333 37.04 -1.51 21.94
N ASP A 334 37.92 -1.13 21.00
CA ASP A 334 37.67 -0.95 19.56
C ASP A 334 37.69 -2.27 18.74
N GLY A 335 37.38 -3.40 19.38
CA GLY A 335 37.27 -4.71 18.75
C GLY A 335 35.81 -5.11 18.50
N ASP A 336 35.61 -6.10 17.62
CA ASP A 336 34.30 -6.67 17.34
C ASP A 336 34.01 -7.90 18.24
N PRO A 337 33.03 -7.84 19.16
CA PRO A 337 32.65 -8.97 20.00
C PRO A 337 31.93 -10.09 19.21
N VAL A 338 31.40 -9.79 18.02
CA VAL A 338 30.66 -10.76 17.19
C VAL A 338 31.62 -11.70 16.45
N ALA A 339 32.67 -11.17 15.81
CA ALA A 339 33.77 -11.95 15.26
C ALA A 339 34.74 -12.48 16.35
N GLY A 340 34.77 -11.85 17.53
CA GLY A 340 35.69 -12.19 18.61
C GLY A 340 37.13 -11.72 18.34
N THR A 341 37.29 -10.52 17.78
CA THR A 341 38.58 -10.01 17.29
C THR A 341 38.82 -8.55 17.62
N GLY A 342 40.06 -8.16 17.89
CA GLY A 342 40.41 -6.80 18.35
C GLY A 342 40.37 -6.69 19.87
N TRP A 343 40.41 -5.46 20.39
CA TRP A 343 40.36 -5.23 21.84
C TRP A 343 38.91 -5.34 22.33
N LEU A 344 38.60 -6.37 23.11
CA LEU A 344 37.26 -6.60 23.65
C LEU A 344 37.17 -6.20 25.13
N ASP A 345 35.96 -5.95 25.62
CA ASP A 345 35.71 -6.00 27.05
C ASP A 345 35.48 -7.45 27.48
N GLU A 346 36.28 -7.91 28.43
CA GLU A 346 36.26 -9.27 28.98
C GLU A 346 35.76 -9.31 30.44
N ASN A 347 35.43 -8.16 31.04
CA ASN A 347 35.13 -8.05 32.48
C ASN A 347 33.71 -7.49 32.71
N PRO A 348 32.68 -8.36 32.83
CA PRO A 348 31.32 -7.94 33.13
C PRO A 348 31.25 -7.15 34.44
N ALA A 349 30.58 -6.00 34.41
CA ALA A 349 30.45 -5.10 35.55
C ALA A 349 29.29 -4.11 35.35
N ASP A 350 28.97 -3.37 36.41
CA ASP A 350 28.18 -2.15 36.38
C ASP A 350 28.95 -1.08 35.57
N ARG A 351 28.56 -0.83 34.31
CA ARG A 351 29.35 -0.08 33.31
C ARG A 351 28.85 1.33 33.09
N ARG A 352 29.78 2.29 32.94
CA ARG A 352 29.54 3.60 32.30
C ARG A 352 30.42 3.75 31.08
N PHE A 353 29.93 4.48 30.07
CA PHE A 353 30.72 4.84 28.89
C PHE A 353 30.38 6.23 28.36
N MET A 354 31.26 6.77 27.52
CA MET A 354 31.03 8.03 26.81
C MET A 354 31.65 8.03 25.41
N LEU A 355 30.88 8.51 24.44
CA LEU A 355 31.34 8.88 23.09
C LEU A 355 31.70 10.37 23.13
N THR A 356 32.89 10.77 22.68
CA THR A 356 33.34 12.18 22.81
C THR A 356 33.96 12.73 21.53
N ALA A 357 33.61 13.96 21.17
CA ALA A 357 34.21 14.72 20.06
C ALA A 357 34.91 16.00 20.54
N GLY A 358 36.16 16.21 20.09
CA GLY A 358 36.98 17.40 20.35
C GLY A 358 38.47 17.15 20.05
N PRO A 359 39.35 18.15 20.23
CA PRO A 359 39.08 19.49 20.72
C PRO A 359 38.58 20.45 19.64
N PHE A 360 37.77 21.44 20.04
CA PHE A 360 37.47 22.64 19.24
C PHE A 360 37.51 23.91 20.09
N THR A 361 37.73 25.05 19.47
CA THR A 361 37.66 26.38 20.08
C THR A 361 36.23 26.90 19.99
N PHE A 362 35.67 27.40 21.09
CA PHE A 362 34.28 27.82 21.19
C PHE A 362 34.19 29.27 21.72
N ALA A 363 34.06 30.24 20.83
CA ALA A 363 34.08 31.66 21.18
C ALA A 363 32.70 32.20 21.62
N PRO A 364 32.65 33.36 22.31
CA PRO A 364 31.39 34.00 22.70
C PRO A 364 30.48 34.29 21.50
N GLY A 365 29.28 33.72 21.53
CA GLY A 365 28.27 33.81 20.46
C GLY A 365 28.29 32.66 19.45
N ASP A 366 29.28 31.76 19.51
CA ASP A 366 29.33 30.59 18.63
C ASP A 366 28.25 29.55 18.99
N THR A 367 27.86 28.76 17.98
CA THR A 367 26.89 27.66 18.07
C THR A 367 27.50 26.37 17.52
N GLN A 368 27.33 25.26 18.24
CA GLN A 368 27.65 23.91 17.77
C GLN A 368 26.39 23.06 17.76
N GLU A 369 26.20 22.26 16.70
CA GLU A 369 25.03 21.41 16.53
C GLU A 369 25.46 19.94 16.53
N VAL A 370 25.23 19.25 17.64
CA VAL A 370 25.55 17.82 17.83
C VAL A 370 24.27 17.00 17.68
N VAL A 371 24.34 15.88 16.97
CA VAL A 371 23.21 14.96 16.75
C VAL A 371 23.69 13.53 16.98
N GLY A 372 22.93 12.80 17.79
CA GLY A 372 23.13 11.37 17.99
C GLY A 372 21.81 10.64 18.17
N ALA A 373 21.88 9.35 18.50
CA ALA A 373 20.72 8.57 18.90
C ALA A 373 21.05 7.54 19.98
N ILE A 374 19.99 6.97 20.56
CA ILE A 374 20.00 5.71 21.30
C ILE A 374 19.30 4.68 20.40
N ILE A 375 19.97 3.55 20.17
CA ILE A 375 19.60 2.56 19.16
C ILE A 375 19.60 1.19 19.82
N ILE A 376 18.47 0.49 19.85
CA ILE A 376 18.36 -0.82 20.50
C ILE A 376 18.21 -1.93 19.47
N GLY A 377 18.98 -3.00 19.63
CA GLY A 377 18.86 -4.24 18.87
C GLY A 377 18.61 -5.43 19.79
N GLN A 378 17.83 -6.41 19.34
CA GLN A 378 17.61 -7.66 20.08
C GLN A 378 17.61 -8.86 19.12
N GLY A 379 18.50 -9.81 19.36
CA GLY A 379 18.57 -11.11 18.69
C GLY A 379 18.21 -12.25 19.66
N GLN A 380 18.57 -13.48 19.28
CA GLN A 380 18.40 -14.66 20.15
C GLN A 380 19.37 -14.66 21.34
N ASP A 381 20.48 -13.94 21.22
CA ASP A 381 21.54 -13.88 22.21
C ASP A 381 22.26 -12.51 22.22
N ARG A 382 23.11 -12.32 23.23
CA ARG A 382 23.88 -11.10 23.47
C ARG A 382 24.75 -10.61 22.29
N LEU A 383 25.14 -11.48 21.36
CA LEU A 383 26.02 -11.13 20.22
C LEU A 383 25.21 -10.81 18.97
N THR A 384 24.18 -11.61 18.70
CA THR A 384 23.21 -11.35 17.62
C THR A 384 22.42 -10.07 17.89
N SER A 385 22.24 -9.66 19.16
CA SER A 385 21.75 -8.33 19.53
C SER A 385 22.67 -7.17 19.10
N ILE A 386 23.99 -7.34 19.12
CA ILE A 386 24.93 -6.32 18.57
C ILE A 386 24.74 -6.22 17.05
N THR A 387 24.61 -7.34 16.36
CA THR A 387 24.26 -7.38 14.91
C THR A 387 22.93 -6.68 14.63
N ALA A 388 21.92 -6.87 15.48
CA ALA A 388 20.64 -6.17 15.37
C ALA A 388 20.76 -4.66 15.63
N ALA A 389 21.60 -4.24 16.59
CA ALA A 389 21.80 -2.82 16.90
C ALA A 389 22.53 -2.11 15.75
N ARG A 390 23.62 -2.70 15.24
CA ARG A 390 24.33 -2.25 14.02
C ARG A 390 23.43 -2.26 12.78
N PHE A 391 22.50 -3.21 12.65
CA PHE A 391 21.51 -3.17 11.56
C PHE A 391 20.58 -1.97 11.71
N ASN A 392 20.05 -1.72 12.91
CA ASN A 392 19.13 -0.60 13.16
C ASN A 392 19.83 0.77 12.99
N ASP A 393 21.11 0.84 13.35
CA ASP A 393 22.00 1.98 13.15
C ASP A 393 22.08 2.44 11.68
N THR A 394 22.24 1.51 10.73
CA THR A 394 22.27 1.88 9.29
C THR A 394 21.00 2.60 8.80
N PHE A 395 19.84 2.34 9.40
CA PHE A 395 18.59 3.05 9.09
C PHE A 395 18.51 4.39 9.82
N ALA A 396 19.14 4.52 10.98
CA ALA A 396 19.24 5.77 11.72
C ALA A 396 20.18 6.77 11.02
N GLN A 397 21.36 6.32 10.56
CA GLN A 397 22.24 7.07 9.67
C GLN A 397 21.51 7.47 8.38
N SER A 398 20.80 6.54 7.72
CA SER A 398 20.01 6.84 6.52
C SER A 398 18.91 7.89 6.76
N ALA A 399 18.35 7.97 7.98
CA ALA A 399 17.39 8.99 8.37
C ALA A 399 18.05 10.34 8.64
N PHE A 400 19.24 10.36 9.23
CA PHE A 400 20.05 11.57 9.41
C PHE A 400 20.53 12.14 8.05
N ASP A 401 21.03 11.30 7.15
CA ASP A 401 21.46 11.68 5.79
C ASP A 401 20.31 12.30 4.97
N ALA A 402 19.08 11.84 5.20
CA ALA A 402 17.86 12.40 4.65
C ALA A 402 17.39 13.70 5.35
N ASN A 403 18.18 14.25 6.29
CA ASN A 403 17.82 15.35 7.19
C ASN A 403 16.45 15.13 7.87
N PHE A 404 16.18 13.87 8.26
CA PHE A 404 14.94 13.36 8.84
C PHE A 404 13.68 13.51 7.98
N ALA A 405 13.80 13.98 6.73
CA ALA A 405 12.71 14.12 5.76
C ALA A 405 12.34 12.79 5.09
N LEU A 406 12.04 11.77 5.91
CA LEU A 406 11.68 10.43 5.42
C LEU A 406 10.31 10.42 4.73
N PRO A 407 10.18 9.76 3.56
CA PRO A 407 8.88 9.52 2.94
C PRO A 407 7.95 8.77 3.91
N SER A 408 6.67 9.13 3.89
CA SER A 408 5.63 8.46 4.67
C SER A 408 5.07 7.26 3.87
N PRO A 409 4.46 6.25 4.51
CA PRO A 409 3.65 5.29 3.77
C PRO A 409 2.46 5.99 3.07
N PRO A 410 1.85 5.35 2.05
CA PRO A 410 0.65 5.87 1.42
C PRO A 410 -0.52 5.98 2.42
N PRO A 411 -1.53 6.84 2.17
CA PRO A 411 -2.68 7.01 3.07
C PRO A 411 -3.44 5.70 3.34
N SER A 412 -3.99 5.56 4.54
CA SER A 412 -4.81 4.38 4.91
C SER A 412 -6.05 4.28 4.00
N PRO A 413 -6.32 3.13 3.36
CA PRO A 413 -7.47 2.98 2.47
C PRO A 413 -8.80 3.22 3.20
N LYS A 414 -9.73 3.98 2.60
CA LYS A 414 -11.08 4.15 3.16
C LYS A 414 -11.96 2.92 2.87
N VAL A 415 -11.83 1.91 3.71
CA VAL A 415 -12.58 0.64 3.57
C VAL A 415 -14.03 0.78 4.05
N SER A 416 -14.97 0.44 3.17
CA SER A 416 -16.36 0.15 3.51
C SER A 416 -16.54 -1.36 3.79
N VAL A 417 -17.30 -1.67 4.83
CA VAL A 417 -17.53 -3.05 5.30
C VAL A 417 -19.00 -3.43 5.13
N ALA A 418 -19.26 -4.43 4.29
CA ALA A 418 -20.54 -5.11 4.24
C ALA A 418 -20.46 -6.46 4.95
N VAL A 419 -21.53 -6.79 5.66
CA VAL A 419 -21.67 -8.04 6.44
C VAL A 419 -23.03 -8.65 6.17
N THR A 420 -23.00 -9.91 5.74
CA THR A 420 -24.17 -10.75 5.50
C THR A 420 -23.92 -12.16 6.05
N GLY A 421 -24.86 -13.06 5.84
CA GLY A 421 -24.77 -14.45 6.27
C GLY A 421 -26.03 -15.22 5.89
N ASP A 422 -25.91 -16.54 5.83
CA ASP A 422 -27.04 -17.41 5.50
C ASP A 422 -27.82 -17.87 6.73
N HIS A 423 -28.99 -18.46 6.49
CA HIS A 423 -29.83 -19.00 7.56
C HIS A 423 -29.24 -20.22 8.28
N MET A 424 -28.14 -20.81 7.79
CA MET A 424 -27.43 -21.89 8.46
C MET A 424 -26.37 -21.36 9.44
N GLY A 425 -26.15 -20.05 9.49
CA GLY A 425 -25.18 -19.40 10.37
C GLY A 425 -23.79 -19.23 9.74
N ASN A 426 -23.63 -19.48 8.44
CA ASN A 426 -22.40 -19.12 7.73
C ASN A 426 -22.36 -17.60 7.53
N GLY A 427 -21.27 -16.96 7.93
CA GLY A 427 -21.05 -15.52 7.75
C GLY A 427 -20.38 -15.19 6.41
N LYS A 428 -20.63 -13.97 5.93
CA LYS A 428 -19.96 -13.37 4.77
C LYS A 428 -19.54 -11.95 5.12
N VAL A 429 -18.30 -11.59 4.80
CA VAL A 429 -17.76 -10.23 4.93
C VAL A 429 -17.28 -9.81 3.55
N GLN A 430 -17.72 -8.65 3.09
CA GLN A 430 -17.25 -8.02 1.86
C GLN A 430 -16.57 -6.71 2.26
N LEU A 431 -15.31 -6.54 1.84
CA LEU A 431 -14.54 -5.32 2.04
C LEU A 431 -14.41 -4.64 0.69
N THR A 432 -14.64 -3.32 0.63
CA THR A 432 -14.49 -2.50 -0.58
C THR A 432 -13.79 -1.19 -0.22
N TRP A 433 -12.97 -0.61 -1.11
CA TRP A 433 -12.24 0.63 -0.82
C TRP A 433 -12.11 1.55 -2.04
N GLY A 434 -11.64 2.78 -1.81
CA GLY A 434 -11.37 3.76 -2.85
C GLY A 434 -9.93 3.71 -3.39
N ASP A 435 -9.65 4.63 -4.31
CA ASP A 435 -8.33 4.94 -4.88
C ASP A 435 -7.54 5.96 -4.03
N ASP A 436 -8.02 6.28 -2.83
CA ASP A 436 -7.50 7.37 -2.00
C ASP A 436 -6.12 7.11 -1.36
N SER A 437 -5.58 5.91 -1.58
CA SER A 437 -4.21 5.50 -1.25
C SER A 437 -3.27 5.49 -2.45
N GLU A 438 -3.76 5.64 -3.68
CA GLU A 438 -3.01 5.40 -4.93
C GLU A 438 -2.15 6.61 -5.33
N VAL A 439 -1.38 7.11 -4.37
CA VAL A 439 -0.52 8.30 -4.49
C VAL A 439 0.94 7.94 -4.25
N ALA A 440 1.83 8.59 -5.01
CA ALA A 440 3.27 8.48 -4.78
C ALA A 440 3.69 9.24 -3.51
N SER A 441 4.69 8.72 -2.80
CA SER A 441 5.24 9.33 -1.58
C SER A 441 6.73 9.59 -1.76
N GLY A 442 7.09 10.85 -2.04
CA GLY A 442 8.44 11.22 -2.42
C GLY A 442 8.86 10.53 -3.72
N ASP A 443 9.85 9.63 -3.63
CA ASP A 443 10.33 8.80 -4.73
C ASP A 443 9.81 7.34 -4.70
N TYR A 444 8.81 7.03 -3.85
CA TYR A 444 8.13 5.74 -3.85
C TYR A 444 6.82 5.82 -4.65
N ALA A 445 6.67 4.98 -5.66
CA ALA A 445 5.43 4.84 -6.42
C ALA A 445 4.42 3.99 -5.65
N PHE A 446 3.11 4.26 -5.77
CA PHE A 446 2.09 3.33 -5.29
C PHE A 446 2.20 1.99 -6.03
N GLU A 447 2.12 0.88 -5.29
CA GLU A 447 2.40 -0.46 -5.80
C GLU A 447 1.25 -1.44 -5.58
N GLY A 448 0.50 -1.33 -4.47
CA GLY A 448 -0.65 -2.20 -4.24
C GLY A 448 -1.31 -2.09 -2.86
N TYR A 449 -2.21 -3.03 -2.60
CA TYR A 449 -2.94 -3.21 -1.35
C TYR A 449 -2.66 -4.58 -0.72
N ASN A 450 -2.59 -4.64 0.60
CA ASN A 450 -2.57 -5.89 1.36
C ASN A 450 -3.86 -6.01 2.21
N VAL A 451 -4.45 -7.20 2.27
CA VAL A 451 -5.63 -7.50 3.12
C VAL A 451 -5.21 -8.44 4.26
N TYR A 452 -5.61 -8.17 5.50
CA TYR A 452 -5.27 -8.96 6.68
C TYR A 452 -6.48 -9.43 7.50
N GLN A 453 -6.35 -10.56 8.18
CA GLN A 453 -7.18 -10.96 9.34
C GLN A 453 -6.32 -11.00 10.61
N GLY A 454 -6.83 -10.47 11.71
CA GLY A 454 -6.18 -10.50 13.03
C GLY A 454 -6.83 -11.50 13.98
N GLU A 455 -6.06 -12.06 14.91
CA GLU A 455 -6.61 -12.86 16.02
C GLU A 455 -7.31 -11.96 17.07
N SER A 456 -6.77 -10.75 17.26
CA SER A 456 -7.31 -9.69 18.11
C SER A 456 -7.15 -8.32 17.43
N ILE A 457 -7.64 -7.26 18.08
CA ILE A 457 -7.38 -5.87 17.68
C ILE A 457 -5.89 -5.50 17.61
N ALA A 458 -5.04 -6.18 18.39
CA ALA A 458 -3.59 -6.03 18.38
C ALA A 458 -2.88 -7.11 17.52
N GLY A 459 -3.65 -7.91 16.78
CA GLY A 459 -3.13 -9.07 16.05
C GLY A 459 -2.95 -10.31 16.94
N PRO A 460 -2.01 -11.22 16.61
CA PRO A 460 -1.15 -11.16 15.42
C PRO A 460 -1.97 -11.16 14.12
N TRP A 461 -1.38 -10.62 13.05
CA TRP A 461 -2.06 -10.38 11.78
C TRP A 461 -1.55 -11.33 10.69
N ARG A 462 -2.50 -11.93 9.95
CA ARG A 462 -2.24 -12.82 8.81
C ARG A 462 -2.68 -12.16 7.52
N ARG A 463 -1.76 -11.96 6.57
CA ARG A 463 -2.11 -11.52 5.20
C ARG A 463 -2.96 -12.59 4.50
N LEU A 464 -4.04 -12.15 3.86
CA LEU A 464 -5.04 -12.98 3.16
C LEU A 464 -4.85 -12.91 1.65
N ALA A 465 -4.58 -11.72 1.15
CA ALA A 465 -4.42 -11.38 -0.26
C ALA A 465 -3.52 -10.14 -0.39
N THR A 466 -2.93 -10.02 -1.58
CA THR A 466 -2.24 -8.83 -2.08
C THR A 466 -2.86 -8.50 -3.44
N TYR A 467 -3.05 -7.22 -3.75
CA TYR A 467 -3.52 -6.74 -5.05
C TYR A 467 -2.60 -5.63 -5.54
N ASP A 468 -1.87 -5.90 -6.61
CA ASP A 468 -0.64 -5.21 -6.98
C ASP A 468 -0.60 -4.83 -8.47
N MET A 469 0.22 -3.82 -8.79
CA MET A 469 0.47 -3.39 -10.16
C MET A 469 1.05 -4.52 -11.01
N ILE A 470 0.65 -4.60 -12.28
CA ILE A 470 1.19 -5.59 -13.23
C ILE A 470 2.44 -4.99 -13.87
N ASN A 471 3.60 -5.20 -13.23
CA ASN A 471 4.87 -4.56 -13.58
C ASN A 471 6.10 -5.52 -13.53
N GLY A 472 5.95 -6.70 -12.95
CA GLY A 472 6.99 -7.72 -12.75
C GLY A 472 7.53 -7.85 -11.32
N SER A 473 7.11 -7.02 -10.37
CA SER A 473 7.67 -6.92 -9.01
C SER A 473 6.99 -7.84 -7.97
N ALA A 474 6.58 -9.05 -8.40
CA ALA A 474 5.79 -10.00 -7.61
C ALA A 474 6.37 -10.40 -6.23
N ILE A 475 7.68 -10.38 -6.00
CA ILE A 475 8.28 -10.59 -4.66
C ILE A 475 9.41 -9.59 -4.45
N ILE A 476 9.24 -8.70 -3.48
CA ILE A 476 10.20 -7.64 -3.17
C ILE A 476 11.11 -8.12 -2.06
N PHE A 477 12.40 -8.20 -2.37
CA PHE A 477 13.48 -8.65 -1.48
C PHE A 477 14.27 -7.46 -0.94
N ASP A 478 14.41 -7.38 0.38
CA ASP A 478 15.24 -6.38 1.05
C ASP A 478 16.02 -7.01 2.22
N ASN A 479 17.06 -6.32 2.69
CA ASN A 479 17.81 -6.74 3.86
C ASN A 479 16.92 -6.65 5.11
N GLN A 480 16.88 -7.72 5.89
CA GLN A 480 16.25 -7.80 7.21
C GLN A 480 17.20 -8.51 8.17
N PHE A 481 17.21 -8.10 9.43
CA PHE A 481 17.78 -8.91 10.49
C PHE A 481 16.87 -10.12 10.73
N ASP A 482 17.31 -11.32 10.36
CA ASP A 482 16.56 -12.54 10.67
C ASP A 482 16.82 -12.93 12.11
N GLU A 483 15.82 -12.70 12.97
CA GLU A 483 15.83 -13.15 14.36
C GLU A 483 16.10 -14.66 14.48
N GLY A 484 15.75 -15.49 13.50
CA GLY A 484 15.95 -16.95 13.56
C GLY A 484 17.40 -17.40 13.44
N THR A 485 18.24 -16.64 12.73
CA THR A 485 19.67 -16.95 12.51
C THR A 485 20.63 -15.90 13.09
N GLY A 486 20.13 -14.74 13.50
CA GLY A 486 20.91 -13.67 14.13
C GLY A 486 21.82 -12.91 13.17
N VAL A 487 21.55 -12.97 11.87
CA VAL A 487 22.31 -12.32 10.81
C VAL A 487 21.39 -11.52 9.88
N VAL A 488 21.95 -10.49 9.24
CA VAL A 488 21.24 -9.73 8.21
C VAL A 488 21.19 -10.58 6.93
N VAL A 489 19.99 -10.84 6.42
CA VAL A 489 19.72 -11.61 5.21
C VAL A 489 18.82 -10.82 4.27
N ASN A 490 19.08 -10.94 2.97
CA ASN A 490 18.18 -10.41 1.94
C ASN A 490 16.99 -11.37 1.78
N SER A 491 15.80 -10.94 2.21
CA SER A 491 14.62 -11.80 2.36
C SER A 491 13.34 -11.11 1.82
N PRO A 492 12.27 -11.88 1.53
CA PRO A 492 11.01 -11.30 1.06
C PRO A 492 10.35 -10.41 2.12
N VAL A 493 10.34 -9.09 1.90
CA VAL A 493 9.62 -8.13 2.75
C VAL A 493 8.16 -7.96 2.29
N GLN A 494 7.89 -8.07 1.00
CA GLN A 494 6.55 -7.99 0.44
C GLN A 494 6.33 -9.05 -0.65
N PHE A 495 5.10 -9.59 -0.68
CA PHE A 495 4.68 -10.70 -1.53
C PHE A 495 3.45 -10.27 -2.32
N GLY A 496 3.67 -9.84 -3.56
CA GLY A 496 2.64 -9.63 -4.58
C GLY A 496 2.41 -10.89 -5.43
N GLY A 497 1.99 -10.67 -6.66
CA GLY A 497 1.72 -11.70 -7.66
C GLY A 497 1.37 -11.18 -9.05
N ASP A 498 1.65 -9.91 -9.38
CA ASP A 498 1.26 -9.26 -10.66
C ASP A 498 -0.24 -9.41 -10.94
N SER A 499 -1.06 -9.27 -9.89
CA SER A 499 -2.45 -9.73 -9.85
C SER A 499 -3.50 -8.71 -10.34
N GLY A 500 -3.05 -7.48 -10.59
CA GLY A 500 -3.86 -6.31 -10.91
C GLY A 500 -4.47 -5.67 -9.67
N ILE A 501 -4.52 -4.33 -9.65
CA ILE A 501 -5.20 -3.58 -8.58
C ILE A 501 -6.68 -3.97 -8.55
N ARG A 502 -7.12 -4.46 -7.38
CA ARG A 502 -8.52 -4.74 -7.05
C ARG A 502 -8.87 -3.98 -5.79
N ARG A 503 -10.07 -3.42 -5.76
CA ARG A 503 -10.57 -2.59 -4.65
C ARG A 503 -11.67 -3.28 -3.83
N TYR A 504 -11.70 -4.62 -3.87
CA TYR A 504 -12.64 -5.45 -3.12
C TYR A 504 -12.12 -6.86 -2.82
N ILE A 505 -12.70 -7.50 -1.80
CA ILE A 505 -12.56 -8.93 -1.51
C ILE A 505 -13.80 -9.46 -0.77
N GLU A 506 -14.24 -10.67 -1.13
CA GLU A 506 -15.25 -11.43 -0.37
C GLU A 506 -14.58 -12.49 0.51
N LEU A 507 -14.99 -12.56 1.77
CA LEU A 507 -14.44 -13.43 2.80
C LEU A 507 -15.57 -14.27 3.42
N THR A 508 -15.41 -15.60 3.35
CA THR A 508 -16.35 -16.60 3.90
C THR A 508 -15.68 -17.63 4.79
N GLU A 509 -14.35 -17.52 4.99
CA GLU A 509 -13.54 -18.41 5.83
C GLU A 509 -12.76 -17.66 6.91
N ASP A 510 -12.64 -18.29 8.08
CA ASP A 510 -11.76 -17.86 9.16
C ASP A 510 -10.34 -18.36 8.85
N LYS A 511 -9.46 -17.47 8.39
CA LYS A 511 -8.07 -17.81 8.05
C LYS A 511 -7.13 -17.81 9.26
N VAL A 512 -7.61 -17.42 10.45
CA VAL A 512 -6.87 -17.57 11.72
C VAL A 512 -7.14 -18.95 12.31
N LEU A 513 -8.39 -19.22 12.72
CA LEU A 513 -8.74 -20.44 13.45
C LEU A 513 -9.17 -21.61 12.54
N GLY A 514 -9.38 -21.35 11.24
CA GLY A 514 -9.83 -22.33 10.27
C GLY A 514 -11.35 -22.52 10.23
N GLY A 515 -11.85 -22.97 9.07
CA GLY A 515 -13.27 -23.17 8.82
C GLY A 515 -13.96 -21.94 8.25
N ARG A 516 -15.29 -21.90 8.32
CA ARG A 516 -16.11 -20.79 7.79
C ARG A 516 -16.18 -19.63 8.77
N LEU A 517 -16.45 -18.42 8.25
CA LEU A 517 -16.96 -17.34 9.10
C LEU A 517 -18.31 -17.73 9.67
N VAL A 518 -18.61 -17.29 10.90
CA VAL A 518 -19.81 -17.67 11.65
C VAL A 518 -20.61 -16.42 12.01
N THR A 519 -21.90 -16.41 11.66
CA THR A 519 -22.85 -15.36 12.01
C THR A 519 -22.86 -15.12 13.52
N GLY A 520 -22.60 -13.87 13.93
CA GLY A 520 -22.53 -13.43 15.32
C GLY A 520 -21.12 -13.48 15.95
N LYS A 521 -20.16 -14.23 15.42
CA LYS A 521 -18.78 -14.21 15.94
C LYS A 521 -18.06 -12.93 15.50
N THR A 522 -17.24 -12.36 16.37
CA THR A 522 -16.39 -11.20 16.05
C THR A 522 -15.12 -11.64 15.32
N TYR A 523 -14.74 -10.87 14.31
CA TYR A 523 -13.52 -11.02 13.52
C TYR A 523 -12.83 -9.65 13.38
N TYR A 524 -11.52 -9.65 13.16
CA TYR A 524 -10.73 -8.45 12.94
C TYR A 524 -10.14 -8.51 11.54
N PHE A 525 -10.38 -7.49 10.73
CA PHE A 525 -9.81 -7.36 9.38
C PHE A 525 -9.18 -5.99 9.21
N ALA A 526 -8.25 -5.87 8.27
CA ALA A 526 -7.62 -4.63 7.87
C ALA A 526 -7.28 -4.65 6.37
N VAL A 527 -7.22 -3.47 5.77
CA VAL A 527 -6.62 -3.26 4.45
C VAL A 527 -5.60 -2.14 4.59
N THR A 528 -4.43 -2.32 4.00
CA THR A 528 -3.33 -1.34 3.94
C THR A 528 -2.98 -1.09 2.47
N ALA A 529 -2.33 0.02 2.19
CA ALA A 529 -1.68 0.27 0.91
C ALA A 529 -0.16 0.20 1.09
N TYR A 530 0.57 -0.08 0.02
CA TYR A 530 2.02 0.02 0.02
C TYR A 530 2.57 0.65 -1.27
N SER A 531 3.75 1.26 -1.11
CA SER A 531 4.51 1.91 -2.17
C SER A 531 5.90 1.28 -2.29
N LEU A 532 6.47 1.27 -3.51
CA LEU A 532 7.73 0.63 -3.87
C LEU A 532 8.77 1.65 -4.37
N ASN A 533 10.03 1.45 -3.95
CA ASN A 533 11.22 1.98 -4.61
C ASN A 533 12.37 0.97 -4.47
N GLU A 534 12.72 0.28 -5.57
CA GLU A 534 13.77 -0.76 -5.57
C GLU A 534 15.19 -0.23 -5.26
N GLY A 535 15.41 1.09 -5.40
CA GLY A 535 16.70 1.76 -5.18
C GLY A 535 16.89 2.31 -3.75
N ARG A 536 15.97 2.00 -2.82
CA ARG A 536 16.03 2.43 -1.41
C ARG A 536 16.09 1.22 -0.46
N SER A 537 16.28 1.50 0.83
CA SER A 537 15.89 0.60 1.92
C SER A 537 15.22 1.46 3.02
N PRO A 538 14.06 1.05 3.58
CA PRO A 538 13.27 -0.12 3.20
C PRO A 538 12.64 0.06 1.81
N LYS A 539 12.71 -0.94 0.92
CA LYS A 539 12.17 -0.83 -0.46
C LYS A 539 10.68 -0.61 -0.52
N THR A 540 9.95 -1.01 0.52
CA THR A 540 8.50 -0.88 0.63
C THR A 540 8.11 -0.01 1.81
N LEU A 541 7.16 0.89 1.59
CA LEU A 541 6.48 1.63 2.65
C LEU A 541 5.02 1.19 2.67
N GLU A 542 4.62 0.43 3.69
CA GLU A 542 3.24 -0.04 3.90
C GLU A 542 2.56 0.78 5.00
N THR A 543 1.27 1.10 4.83
CA THR A 543 0.50 1.82 5.87
C THR A 543 0.26 0.95 7.10
N SER A 544 0.34 1.52 8.29
CA SER A 544 0.11 0.81 9.56
C SER A 544 -1.25 0.10 9.61
N ILE A 545 -1.23 -1.19 9.96
CA ILE A 545 -2.42 -2.05 10.04
C ILE A 545 -3.43 -1.46 11.03
N SER A 546 -4.54 -0.95 10.47
CA SER A 546 -5.64 -0.31 11.22
C SER A 546 -6.84 -1.26 11.29
N PRO A 547 -7.26 -1.73 12.48
CA PRO A 547 -8.38 -2.66 12.61
C PRO A 547 -9.70 -2.01 12.18
N LEU A 548 -10.45 -2.67 11.30
CA LEU A 548 -11.70 -2.13 10.75
C LEU A 548 -12.88 -2.31 11.71
N ALA A 549 -13.75 -1.30 11.76
CA ALA A 549 -15.01 -1.33 12.51
C ALA A 549 -16.20 -1.50 11.57
N ASP A 550 -17.24 -2.22 12.01
CA ASP A 550 -18.55 -2.16 11.37
C ASP A 550 -19.22 -0.81 11.69
N GLY A 551 -19.18 0.13 10.74
CA GLY A 551 -19.75 1.48 10.88
C GLY A 551 -21.26 1.52 11.13
N ARG A 552 -21.99 0.38 10.99
CA ARG A 552 -23.41 0.27 11.35
C ARG A 552 -23.62 0.00 12.86
N MET A 553 -22.57 -0.20 13.65
CA MET A 553 -22.60 -0.54 15.09
C MET A 553 -22.41 0.68 16.03
N THR A 554 -23.21 1.73 15.88
CA THR A 554 -23.22 2.90 16.80
C THR A 554 -23.98 2.66 18.11
N PHE A 555 -24.33 1.41 18.44
CA PHE A 555 -25.15 1.06 19.59
C PHE A 555 -24.31 0.55 20.77
N LYS A 556 -24.38 1.29 21.88
CA LYS A 556 -23.98 0.80 23.21
C LYS A 556 -24.90 -0.37 23.59
N PRO A 557 -24.39 -1.60 23.80
CA PRO A 557 -25.23 -2.73 24.18
C PRO A 557 -25.88 -2.49 25.56
N LEU A 558 -27.10 -3.02 25.73
CA LEU A 558 -27.88 -2.91 26.98
C LEU A 558 -27.63 -4.08 27.95
N SER A 559 -26.56 -4.82 27.70
CA SER A 559 -25.98 -5.90 28.50
C SER A 559 -24.45 -5.80 28.40
N ASP A 560 -23.72 -6.32 29.39
CA ASP A 560 -22.26 -6.16 29.51
C ASP A 560 -21.43 -7.02 28.51
N GLU A 561 -22.01 -7.39 27.36
CA GLU A 561 -21.28 -8.03 26.27
C GLU A 561 -20.49 -6.96 25.50
N LEU A 562 -19.25 -6.71 25.93
CA LEU A 562 -18.31 -5.90 25.16
C LEU A 562 -18.05 -6.55 23.80
N ILE A 563 -18.75 -6.09 22.77
CA ILE A 563 -18.18 -6.07 21.43
C ILE A 563 -17.05 -5.03 21.50
N PRO A 564 -15.77 -5.43 21.33
CA PRO A 564 -14.67 -4.48 21.37
C PRO A 564 -14.83 -3.48 20.22
N ALA A 565 -14.35 -2.25 20.45
CA ALA A 565 -14.22 -1.29 19.36
C ALA A 565 -13.38 -1.93 18.23
N ASN A 566 -13.75 -1.66 16.98
CA ASN A 566 -13.05 -2.14 15.80
C ASN A 566 -13.06 -3.67 15.61
N GLY A 567 -14.21 -4.31 15.91
CA GLY A 567 -14.53 -5.69 15.51
C GLY A 567 -15.66 -5.74 14.47
N ILE A 568 -15.58 -6.70 13.55
CA ILE A 568 -16.58 -6.97 12.51
C ILE A 568 -17.37 -8.23 12.88
N VAL A 569 -18.70 -8.17 12.79
CA VAL A 569 -19.60 -9.29 13.14
C VAL A 569 -20.50 -9.64 11.95
N PRO A 570 -20.27 -10.77 11.25
CA PRO A 570 -21.18 -11.26 10.22
C PRO A 570 -22.59 -11.46 10.78
N ARG A 571 -23.62 -11.09 10.01
CA ARG A 571 -25.03 -11.18 10.44
C ARG A 571 -25.90 -11.62 9.29
N GLY A 572 -26.85 -12.51 9.56
CA GLY A 572 -27.85 -12.88 8.56
C GLY A 572 -28.83 -11.73 8.29
N PRO A 573 -29.67 -11.84 7.26
CA PRO A 573 -30.84 -10.99 7.14
C PRO A 573 -31.73 -11.14 8.39
N THR A 574 -32.35 -10.04 8.83
CA THR A 574 -33.48 -10.10 9.75
C THR A 574 -34.69 -10.73 9.07
N ALA A 575 -35.58 -11.38 9.82
CA ALA A 575 -36.78 -12.00 9.28
C ALA A 575 -37.57 -11.06 8.36
N GLY A 576 -37.95 -11.53 7.17
CA GLY A 576 -38.60 -10.71 6.13
C GLY A 576 -37.64 -9.93 5.24
N THR A 577 -36.33 -10.14 5.37
CA THR A 577 -35.30 -9.58 4.47
C THR A 577 -34.69 -10.68 3.61
N ARG A 578 -34.50 -10.40 2.32
CA ARG A 578 -33.68 -11.18 1.39
C ARG A 578 -32.76 -10.22 0.65
N PHE A 579 -31.46 -10.38 0.86
CA PHE A 579 -30.50 -10.02 -0.17
C PHE A 579 -30.70 -11.08 -1.25
N ASN A 580 -31.33 -10.71 -2.37
CA ASN A 580 -31.51 -11.64 -3.47
C ASN A 580 -30.13 -12.06 -3.97
N THR A 581 -29.96 -13.31 -4.40
CA THR A 581 -28.71 -13.72 -5.06
C THR A 581 -28.71 -13.12 -6.46
N VAL A 582 -28.29 -11.86 -6.58
CA VAL A 582 -28.37 -11.07 -7.80
C VAL A 582 -27.37 -11.60 -8.84
N GLY A 583 -27.79 -12.63 -9.57
CA GLY A 583 -27.53 -12.59 -11.01
C GLY A 583 -28.19 -11.34 -11.55
N VAL A 584 -27.47 -10.56 -12.36
CA VAL A 584 -28.07 -9.44 -13.11
C VAL A 584 -29.20 -10.04 -13.95
N ASP A 585 -30.44 -9.59 -13.73
CA ASP A 585 -31.66 -10.33 -14.10
C ASP A 585 -31.94 -10.31 -15.63
N SER A 586 -31.06 -9.63 -16.35
CA SER A 586 -30.90 -9.62 -17.80
C SER A 586 -29.41 -9.66 -18.11
N THR A 587 -29.00 -10.40 -19.14
CA THR A 587 -27.73 -10.09 -19.85
C THR A 587 -27.76 -8.61 -20.24
N VAL A 588 -26.62 -7.91 -20.16
CA VAL A 588 -26.58 -6.49 -20.55
C VAL A 588 -27.00 -6.36 -22.03
N GLU A 589 -28.02 -5.55 -22.29
CA GLU A 589 -28.60 -5.40 -23.62
C GLU A 589 -28.02 -4.17 -24.32
N HIS A 590 -27.54 -4.33 -25.55
CA HIS A 590 -27.23 -3.21 -26.44
C HIS A 590 -28.55 -2.69 -27.03
N THR A 591 -28.90 -1.44 -26.75
CA THR A 591 -30.25 -0.88 -26.98
C THR A 591 -30.30 0.26 -28.00
N SER A 592 -29.14 0.86 -28.29
CA SER A 592 -28.95 1.90 -29.30
C SER A 592 -27.50 1.87 -29.77
N GLY A 593 -27.25 2.35 -30.99
CA GLY A 593 -25.94 2.36 -31.63
C GLY A 593 -25.68 1.13 -32.51
N SER A 594 -24.41 0.81 -32.74
CA SER A 594 -23.98 -0.30 -33.61
C SER A 594 -22.80 -1.10 -33.06
N SER A 595 -22.28 -0.74 -31.87
CA SER A 595 -21.01 -1.28 -31.38
C SER A 595 -21.03 -2.77 -31.04
N ASP A 596 -19.90 -3.42 -31.32
CA ASP A 596 -19.56 -4.78 -30.87
C ASP A 596 -18.84 -4.79 -29.49
N GLY A 597 -18.82 -3.66 -28.79
CA GLY A 597 -18.24 -3.53 -27.45
C GLY A 597 -18.95 -4.37 -26.38
N ILE A 598 -18.27 -4.62 -25.26
CA ILE A 598 -18.80 -5.46 -24.19
C ILE A 598 -18.84 -4.68 -22.87
N VAL A 599 -20.03 -4.65 -22.28
CA VAL A 599 -20.29 -4.19 -20.92
C VAL A 599 -20.59 -5.40 -20.04
N ALA A 600 -19.83 -5.57 -18.97
CA ALA A 600 -20.05 -6.59 -17.93
C ALA A 600 -20.30 -5.93 -16.57
N VAL A 601 -21.19 -6.53 -15.78
CA VAL A 601 -21.59 -6.01 -14.47
C VAL A 601 -21.47 -7.12 -13.43
N GLU A 602 -20.82 -6.81 -12.32
CA GLU A 602 -20.60 -7.72 -11.20
C GLU A 602 -21.14 -7.10 -9.91
N VAL A 603 -21.85 -7.89 -9.10
CA VAL A 603 -22.41 -7.44 -7.82
C VAL A 603 -21.40 -7.72 -6.71
N VAL A 604 -20.83 -6.65 -6.16
CA VAL A 604 -19.74 -6.69 -5.17
C VAL A 604 -20.23 -6.44 -3.74
N ASP A 605 -21.25 -5.60 -3.52
CA ASP A 605 -21.92 -5.43 -2.22
C ASP A 605 -23.45 -5.55 -2.41
N ASP A 606 -23.96 -6.76 -2.14
CA ASP A 606 -25.40 -7.08 -2.25
C ASP A 606 -26.29 -6.30 -1.26
N THR A 607 -25.69 -5.60 -0.28
CA THR A 607 -26.44 -4.80 0.69
C THR A 607 -26.78 -3.39 0.20
N GLN A 608 -26.15 -2.92 -0.89
CA GLN A 608 -26.31 -1.57 -1.45
C GLN A 608 -27.10 -1.54 -2.77
N VAL A 609 -27.22 -2.68 -3.47
CA VAL A 609 -27.90 -2.78 -4.77
C VAL A 609 -29.31 -2.20 -4.67
N THR A 610 -29.56 -1.15 -5.47
CA THR A 610 -30.75 -0.30 -5.35
C THR A 610 -32.01 -0.95 -5.95
N GLY A 611 -31.84 -1.86 -6.92
CA GLY A 611 -32.94 -2.33 -7.77
C GLY A 611 -33.32 -1.37 -8.90
N ALA A 612 -32.47 -0.39 -9.22
CA ALA A 612 -32.66 0.50 -10.36
C ALA A 612 -32.33 -0.18 -11.70
N PRO A 613 -32.91 0.32 -12.81
CA PRO A 613 -32.36 0.13 -14.14
C PRO A 613 -31.21 1.12 -14.38
N TYR A 614 -30.22 0.71 -15.16
CA TYR A 614 -29.03 1.49 -15.48
C TYR A 614 -28.77 1.51 -16.99
N GLU A 615 -28.12 2.59 -17.45
CA GLU A 615 -27.54 2.71 -18.78
C GLU A 615 -26.05 3.07 -18.68
N VAL A 616 -25.21 2.38 -19.46
CA VAL A 616 -23.86 2.84 -19.83
C VAL A 616 -24.00 3.58 -21.16
N ARG A 617 -23.52 4.84 -21.19
CA ARG A 617 -23.50 5.70 -22.38
C ARG A 617 -22.08 6.20 -22.66
N PHE A 618 -21.76 6.45 -23.91
CA PHE A 618 -20.44 6.92 -24.33
C PHE A 618 -20.44 8.38 -24.79
N ARG A 619 -19.25 8.99 -24.78
CA ARG A 619 -18.99 10.35 -25.29
C ARG A 619 -17.52 10.53 -25.63
N ASP A 620 -17.22 11.34 -26.65
CA ASP A 620 -15.84 11.47 -27.15
C ASP A 620 -15.01 12.53 -26.43
N THR A 621 -13.83 12.09 -25.98
CA THR A 621 -12.70 12.88 -25.47
C THR A 621 -11.95 13.68 -26.54
N ASP A 622 -11.21 14.73 -26.14
CA ASP A 622 -9.92 15.04 -26.80
C ASP A 622 -8.91 13.88 -26.58
N ALA A 623 -9.12 13.08 -25.52
CA ALA A 623 -8.32 11.90 -25.18
C ALA A 623 -8.89 10.56 -25.67
N GLY A 624 -9.97 10.56 -26.48
CA GLY A 624 -10.69 9.35 -26.91
C GLY A 624 -11.97 9.07 -26.11
N THR A 625 -12.73 8.05 -26.55
CA THR A 625 -14.09 7.78 -26.06
C THR A 625 -14.12 7.27 -24.61
N VAL A 626 -14.92 7.95 -23.77
CA VAL A 626 -15.18 7.61 -22.36
C VAL A 626 -16.64 7.23 -22.16
N TRP A 627 -16.95 6.63 -21.00
CA TRP A 627 -18.31 6.22 -20.63
C TRP A 627 -18.77 6.76 -19.28
N ASP A 628 -20.08 6.93 -19.16
CA ASP A 628 -20.78 7.32 -17.94
C ASP A 628 -21.79 6.21 -17.57
N LEU A 629 -21.97 5.92 -16.28
CA LEU A 629 -23.00 4.99 -15.77
C LEU A 629 -24.14 5.80 -15.16
N ILE A 630 -25.35 5.66 -15.71
CA ILE A 630 -26.53 6.43 -15.31
C ILE A 630 -27.53 5.53 -14.60
N ASN A 631 -27.88 5.88 -13.36
CA ASN A 631 -29.00 5.29 -12.64
C ASN A 631 -30.30 5.95 -13.12
N LEU A 632 -31.19 5.19 -13.79
CA LEU A 632 -32.41 5.76 -14.39
C LEU A 632 -33.50 6.09 -13.36
N SER A 633 -33.44 5.51 -12.16
CA SER A 633 -34.38 5.80 -11.07
C SER A 633 -34.10 7.15 -10.40
N SER A 634 -32.83 7.56 -10.32
CA SER A 634 -32.42 8.89 -9.83
C SER A 634 -32.29 9.93 -10.96
N GLY A 635 -32.04 9.47 -12.19
CA GLY A 635 -31.69 10.33 -13.32
C GLY A 635 -30.27 10.92 -13.23
N GLN A 636 -29.40 10.34 -12.41
CA GLN A 636 -28.04 10.83 -12.17
C GLN A 636 -26.99 9.85 -12.72
N ALA A 637 -25.88 10.40 -13.21
CA ALA A 637 -24.67 9.63 -13.42
C ALA A 637 -24.04 9.28 -12.07
N VAL A 638 -23.78 7.99 -11.85
CA VAL A 638 -23.12 7.44 -10.65
C VAL A 638 -21.65 7.08 -10.91
N LEU A 639 -21.28 6.90 -12.18
CA LEU A 639 -19.91 7.06 -12.68
C LEU A 639 -19.93 8.01 -13.89
N SER A 640 -18.84 8.71 -14.13
CA SER A 640 -18.65 9.57 -15.30
C SER A 640 -17.18 9.62 -15.70
N ASP A 641 -16.89 10.00 -16.94
CA ASP A 641 -15.52 10.23 -17.45
C ASP A 641 -14.64 8.95 -17.47
N MET A 642 -15.27 7.78 -17.33
CA MET A 642 -14.56 6.51 -17.19
C MET A 642 -13.91 6.08 -18.50
N GLN A 643 -12.65 5.65 -18.44
CA GLN A 643 -11.97 5.05 -19.58
C GLN A 643 -12.54 3.66 -19.87
N GLN A 644 -12.69 3.32 -21.15
CA GLN A 644 -12.84 1.92 -21.56
C GLN A 644 -11.47 1.22 -21.54
N HIS A 645 -11.45 -0.05 -21.17
CA HIS A 645 -10.22 -0.84 -21.08
C HIS A 645 -10.05 -1.74 -22.31
N ALA A 646 -8.83 -2.25 -22.54
CA ALA A 646 -8.56 -3.23 -23.60
C ALA A 646 -9.05 -4.66 -23.27
N SER A 647 -9.49 -4.90 -22.03
CA SER A 647 -10.15 -6.14 -21.62
C SER A 647 -11.03 -5.92 -20.38
N LEU A 648 -11.96 -6.84 -20.13
CA LEU A 648 -12.77 -6.84 -18.91
C LEU A 648 -11.96 -7.12 -17.65
N ASP A 649 -10.76 -7.71 -17.75
CA ASP A 649 -9.92 -8.00 -16.59
C ASP A 649 -9.10 -6.78 -16.17
N ALA A 650 -8.63 -5.96 -17.10
CA ALA A 650 -7.99 -4.66 -16.77
C ALA A 650 -8.98 -3.70 -16.06
N ALA A 651 -10.27 -3.79 -16.43
CA ALA A 651 -11.36 -3.03 -15.81
C ALA A 651 -11.73 -3.45 -14.38
N ILE A 652 -11.09 -4.46 -13.77
CA ILE A 652 -11.37 -4.91 -12.39
C ILE A 652 -11.00 -3.87 -11.32
N SER A 653 -10.21 -2.88 -11.68
CA SER A 653 -9.83 -1.74 -10.85
C SER A 653 -10.91 -0.64 -10.77
N ASN A 654 -11.92 -0.66 -11.64
CA ASN A 654 -12.96 0.39 -11.70
C ASN A 654 -13.67 0.59 -10.34
N PRO A 655 -14.08 1.84 -10.00
CA PRO A 655 -14.76 2.10 -8.74
C PRO A 655 -16.09 1.35 -8.61
N ILE A 656 -16.38 0.89 -7.39
CA ILE A 656 -17.62 0.18 -7.06
C ILE A 656 -18.66 1.20 -6.60
N VAL A 657 -19.80 1.28 -7.29
CA VAL A 657 -20.88 2.22 -6.99
C VAL A 657 -22.21 1.50 -6.81
N GLU A 658 -22.99 1.88 -5.80
CA GLU A 658 -24.29 1.26 -5.49
C GLU A 658 -24.23 -0.29 -5.36
N GLY A 659 -23.06 -0.83 -4.99
CA GLY A 659 -22.79 -2.26 -4.87
C GLY A 659 -22.35 -2.96 -6.17
N LEU A 660 -22.16 -2.21 -7.27
CA LEU A 660 -21.87 -2.72 -8.61
C LEU A 660 -20.43 -2.37 -9.04
N LEU A 661 -19.74 -3.33 -9.65
CA LEU A 661 -18.54 -3.14 -10.45
C LEU A 661 -18.94 -3.23 -11.93
N VAL A 662 -18.83 -2.12 -12.67
CA VAL A 662 -19.13 -2.06 -14.10
C VAL A 662 -17.85 -1.99 -14.91
N ARG A 663 -17.74 -2.87 -15.91
CA ARG A 663 -16.52 -3.14 -16.67
C ARG A 663 -16.83 -3.03 -18.16
N VAL A 664 -16.09 -2.18 -18.88
CA VAL A 664 -16.40 -1.80 -20.26
C VAL A 664 -15.14 -1.93 -21.12
N THR A 665 -15.28 -2.63 -22.24
CA THR A 665 -14.23 -2.80 -23.26
C THR A 665 -14.77 -2.44 -24.65
N GLY A 666 -13.91 -1.87 -25.48
CA GLY A 666 -14.13 -1.86 -26.93
C GLY A 666 -13.95 -3.25 -27.53
N PRO A 667 -14.43 -3.49 -28.76
CA PRO A 667 -14.02 -4.63 -29.57
C PRO A 667 -12.59 -4.43 -30.12
N PRO A 668 -11.96 -5.47 -30.71
CA PRO A 668 -10.74 -5.34 -31.50
C PRO A 668 -10.91 -4.37 -32.68
N LEU A 669 -9.81 -3.80 -33.17
CA LEU A 669 -9.88 -2.77 -34.22
C LEU A 669 -9.82 -3.42 -35.61
N GLY A 670 -10.92 -3.38 -36.37
CA GLY A 670 -10.93 -3.81 -37.76
C GLY A 670 -12.09 -4.71 -38.16
N ILE A 671 -11.85 -6.02 -38.20
CA ILE A 671 -12.75 -7.02 -38.81
C ILE A 671 -13.11 -8.08 -37.77
N LYS A 672 -14.41 -8.29 -37.53
CA LYS A 672 -14.90 -9.35 -36.64
C LYS A 672 -15.05 -10.69 -37.31
N ASP A 673 -15.58 -10.73 -38.53
CA ASP A 673 -15.80 -11.96 -39.30
C ASP A 673 -15.99 -11.66 -40.80
N TRP A 674 -16.37 -12.66 -41.58
CA TRP A 674 -16.65 -12.58 -43.03
C TRP A 674 -17.69 -13.64 -43.43
N ASP A 675 -18.48 -13.37 -44.47
CA ASP A 675 -19.51 -14.31 -44.97
C ASP A 675 -19.59 -14.31 -46.50
N ILE A 676 -20.41 -15.19 -47.07
CA ILE A 676 -20.64 -15.40 -48.51
C ILE A 676 -22.14 -15.28 -48.80
N PRO A 677 -22.67 -14.04 -48.95
CA PRO A 677 -24.10 -13.81 -49.12
C PRO A 677 -24.71 -14.51 -50.34
N SER A 678 -23.94 -14.66 -51.44
CA SER A 678 -24.40 -15.37 -52.63
C SER A 678 -23.27 -16.06 -53.41
N GLY A 679 -23.67 -17.01 -54.27
CA GLY A 679 -22.76 -17.80 -55.10
C GLY A 679 -21.95 -18.81 -54.28
N ALA A 680 -20.65 -18.94 -54.56
CA ALA A 680 -19.74 -19.81 -53.86
C ALA A 680 -18.36 -19.15 -53.67
N ARG A 681 -17.84 -19.17 -52.43
CA ARG A 681 -16.56 -18.52 -52.05
C ARG A 681 -15.44 -18.69 -53.07
N TRP A 682 -15.08 -17.61 -53.77
CA TRP A 682 -13.95 -17.56 -54.72
C TRP A 682 -12.59 -17.41 -54.02
N TYR A 683 -12.53 -16.57 -52.98
CA TYR A 683 -11.32 -16.37 -52.17
C TYR A 683 -11.01 -17.52 -51.20
N THR A 684 -9.77 -17.58 -50.76
CA THR A 684 -9.34 -18.26 -49.54
C THR A 684 -8.18 -17.48 -48.94
N TRP A 685 -7.85 -17.72 -47.67
CA TRP A 685 -6.75 -17.03 -47.01
C TRP A 685 -5.42 -17.35 -47.71
N ALA A 686 -4.53 -16.36 -47.87
CA ALA A 686 -3.14 -16.64 -48.18
C ALA A 686 -2.41 -17.18 -46.94
N ASN A 687 -1.21 -17.73 -47.12
CA ASN A 687 -0.38 -18.18 -46.00
C ASN A 687 0.34 -16.97 -45.37
N THR A 688 -0.27 -16.38 -44.34
CA THR A 688 0.17 -15.14 -43.67
C THR A 688 0.03 -15.24 -42.15
N ASN A 689 0.89 -14.49 -41.46
CA ASN A 689 0.66 -14.04 -40.09
C ASN A 689 1.34 -12.67 -39.92
N TRP A 690 0.68 -11.61 -40.41
CA TRP A 690 1.17 -10.23 -40.39
C TRP A 690 0.51 -9.36 -39.30
N GLY A 691 -0.09 -9.98 -38.28
CA GLY A 691 -0.84 -9.26 -37.23
C GLY A 691 -2.21 -8.74 -37.68
N ALA A 692 -2.75 -9.28 -38.78
CA ALA A 692 -4.07 -8.95 -39.28
C ALA A 692 -5.15 -9.87 -38.69
N GLU A 693 -6.34 -9.32 -38.41
CA GLU A 693 -7.38 -10.01 -37.64
C GLU A 693 -8.31 -10.89 -38.49
N GLY A 694 -8.65 -10.42 -39.70
CA GLY A 694 -9.67 -11.05 -40.55
C GLY A 694 -9.18 -12.22 -41.40
N PHE A 695 -10.08 -13.17 -41.67
CA PHE A 695 -9.92 -14.23 -42.68
C PHE A 695 -8.61 -15.04 -42.54
N ASN A 696 -8.30 -15.55 -41.35
CA ASN A 696 -7.03 -16.22 -41.00
C ASN A 696 -5.78 -15.36 -41.29
N GLY A 697 -5.82 -14.07 -40.89
CA GLY A 697 -4.70 -13.14 -41.08
C GLY A 697 -4.46 -12.71 -42.52
N ALA A 698 -5.45 -12.90 -43.41
CA ALA A 698 -5.41 -12.49 -44.81
C ALA A 698 -6.19 -11.19 -45.07
N MET A 699 -6.79 -10.55 -44.06
CA MET A 699 -7.51 -9.27 -44.18
C MET A 699 -7.33 -8.41 -42.92
N THR A 700 -7.19 -7.09 -43.07
CA THR A 700 -7.25 -6.13 -41.94
C THR A 700 -8.19 -4.96 -42.23
N GLY A 701 -8.75 -4.38 -41.16
CA GLY A 701 -9.34 -3.04 -41.14
C GLY A 701 -8.49 -2.02 -40.37
N ASP A 702 -7.71 -2.47 -39.39
CA ASP A 702 -6.67 -1.63 -38.79
C ASP A 702 -5.45 -1.56 -39.72
N VAL A 703 -5.45 -0.55 -40.57
CA VAL A 703 -4.36 -0.22 -41.48
C VAL A 703 -3.28 0.61 -40.78
N ALA A 704 -3.65 1.36 -39.74
CA ALA A 704 -2.78 2.34 -39.07
C ALA A 704 -1.71 1.68 -38.18
N HIS A 705 -2.02 0.54 -37.56
CA HIS A 705 -1.03 -0.25 -36.81
C HIS A 705 -0.24 -1.26 -37.67
N MET A 706 -0.43 -1.24 -38.99
CA MET A 706 0.43 -1.97 -39.94
C MET A 706 1.62 -1.13 -40.44
N TRP A 707 2.43 -1.73 -41.30
CA TRP A 707 3.54 -1.11 -42.04
C TRP A 707 3.09 -0.36 -43.30
N PHE A 708 1.87 0.20 -43.27
CA PHE A 708 1.32 1.11 -44.29
C PHE A 708 1.47 2.57 -43.83
N GLY A 709 1.23 3.53 -44.72
CA GLY A 709 1.12 4.93 -44.27
C GLY A 709 -0.16 5.12 -43.43
N PRO A 710 -0.22 6.11 -42.52
CA PRO A 710 -1.41 6.35 -41.72
C PRO A 710 -2.59 6.74 -42.63
N THR A 711 -3.59 5.88 -42.70
CA THR A 711 -4.88 6.15 -43.34
C THR A 711 -5.63 7.26 -42.59
N SER A 712 -6.44 8.05 -43.30
CA SER A 712 -7.36 9.01 -42.66
C SER A 712 -8.66 8.37 -42.18
N VAL A 713 -8.83 7.06 -42.35
CA VAL A 713 -10.01 6.30 -41.90
C VAL A 713 -9.74 5.82 -40.47
N SER A 714 -10.49 6.35 -39.50
CA SER A 714 -10.46 5.85 -38.12
C SER A 714 -11.26 4.55 -37.96
N PRO A 715 -11.02 3.73 -36.91
CA PRO A 715 -11.81 2.52 -36.67
C PRO A 715 -13.33 2.77 -36.55
N ALA A 716 -13.75 3.97 -36.12
CA ALA A 716 -15.15 4.38 -36.06
C ALA A 716 -15.81 4.68 -37.42
N GLN A 717 -15.03 4.66 -38.52
CA GLN A 717 -15.51 4.82 -39.89
C GLN A 717 -15.55 3.49 -40.66
N LEU A 718 -15.19 2.37 -40.03
CA LEU A 718 -15.26 1.05 -40.66
C LEU A 718 -16.71 0.58 -40.73
N VAL A 719 -17.10 0.10 -41.92
CA VAL A 719 -18.45 -0.38 -42.23
C VAL A 719 -18.40 -1.79 -42.80
N ASN A 720 -19.51 -2.51 -42.73
CA ASN A 720 -19.65 -3.81 -43.38
C ASN A 720 -19.64 -3.62 -44.92
N VAL A 721 -18.72 -4.31 -45.62
CA VAL A 721 -18.52 -4.14 -47.07
C VAL A 721 -18.77 -5.44 -47.83
N GLU A 722 -19.70 -5.42 -48.78
CA GLU A 722 -19.90 -6.53 -49.72
C GLU A 722 -19.09 -6.31 -50.99
N LEU A 723 -18.19 -7.26 -51.29
CA LEU A 723 -17.57 -7.42 -52.61
C LEU A 723 -18.49 -8.27 -53.48
N ARG A 724 -19.05 -7.68 -54.53
CA ARG A 724 -19.87 -8.37 -55.54
C ARG A 724 -19.05 -8.57 -56.81
N PHE A 725 -18.91 -9.81 -57.26
CA PHE A 725 -18.09 -10.17 -58.41
C PHE A 725 -18.91 -10.27 -59.71
N THR A 726 -18.21 -10.32 -60.85
CA THR A 726 -18.74 -10.63 -62.19
C THR A 726 -18.02 -11.86 -62.74
N SER A 727 -18.60 -12.51 -63.76
CA SER A 727 -17.86 -13.44 -64.59
C SER A 727 -16.71 -12.76 -65.35
N VAL A 728 -15.66 -13.54 -65.62
CA VAL A 728 -14.59 -13.23 -66.57
C VAL A 728 -14.47 -14.36 -67.58
N ILE A 729 -14.06 -14.06 -68.81
CA ILE A 729 -14.02 -15.03 -69.90
C ILE A 729 -12.64 -15.70 -69.94
N GLU A 730 -12.63 -17.04 -69.93
CA GLU A 730 -11.44 -17.88 -70.12
C GLU A 730 -11.19 -18.12 -71.62
N ASP A 731 -9.94 -17.95 -72.05
CA ASP A 731 -9.38 -18.60 -73.25
C ASP A 731 -8.36 -19.66 -72.78
N GLU A 732 -8.35 -20.86 -73.39
CA GLU A 732 -7.54 -21.99 -72.91
C GLU A 732 -6.02 -21.69 -72.93
N GLY A 733 -5.45 -21.48 -71.73
CA GLY A 733 -4.00 -21.48 -71.51
C GLY A 733 -3.35 -20.13 -71.15
N GLU A 734 -4.13 -19.05 -71.00
CA GLU A 734 -3.61 -17.74 -70.57
C GLU A 734 -4.15 -17.33 -69.19
N ASP A 735 -3.27 -17.03 -68.22
CA ASP A 735 -3.65 -16.47 -66.90
C ASP A 735 -3.91 -14.95 -67.00
N GLN A 736 -4.72 -14.57 -68.01
CA GLN A 736 -5.12 -13.20 -68.33
C GLN A 736 -6.62 -13.01 -68.06
N TYR A 737 -6.97 -12.11 -67.15
CA TYR A 737 -8.36 -11.82 -66.76
C TYR A 737 -9.07 -10.92 -67.79
N LYS A 738 -9.09 -11.29 -69.07
CA LYS A 738 -9.71 -10.51 -70.16
C LYS A 738 -10.27 -11.45 -71.25
N PRO A 739 -11.43 -11.14 -71.87
CA PRO A 739 -12.24 -9.92 -71.65
C PRO A 739 -13.16 -9.97 -70.41
N ILE A 740 -13.42 -8.77 -69.88
CA ILE A 740 -14.42 -8.48 -68.83
C ILE A 740 -15.59 -7.75 -69.51
N ASP A 741 -16.84 -8.06 -69.15
CA ASP A 741 -18.01 -7.31 -69.63
C ASP A 741 -18.12 -5.96 -68.91
N LEU A 742 -17.61 -4.91 -69.54
CA LEU A 742 -17.66 -3.53 -69.05
C LEU A 742 -19.08 -2.95 -68.92
N THR A 743 -20.13 -3.67 -69.33
CA THR A 743 -21.53 -3.28 -69.12
C THR A 743 -22.17 -3.94 -67.89
N ASN A 744 -21.48 -4.88 -67.24
CA ASN A 744 -21.93 -5.51 -66.01
C ASN A 744 -21.82 -4.51 -64.83
N PRO A 745 -22.88 -4.29 -64.03
CA PRO A 745 -22.86 -3.31 -62.94
C PRO A 745 -21.84 -3.62 -61.85
N ASN A 746 -21.38 -4.88 -61.72
CA ASN A 746 -20.37 -5.29 -60.76
C ASN A 746 -18.92 -5.04 -61.24
N VAL A 747 -18.68 -4.43 -62.40
CA VAL A 747 -17.31 -4.04 -62.84
C VAL A 747 -17.00 -2.64 -62.36
N SER A 748 -16.03 -2.48 -61.46
CA SER A 748 -15.43 -1.17 -61.12
C SER A 748 -14.22 -0.88 -62.02
N TYR A 749 -13.85 0.39 -62.12
CA TYR A 749 -12.51 0.81 -62.53
C TYR A 749 -11.66 1.04 -61.29
N GLY A 750 -10.76 0.12 -60.98
CA GLY A 750 -9.91 0.18 -59.80
C GLY A 750 -8.60 0.92 -60.04
N TYR A 751 -8.05 1.50 -58.99
CA TYR A 751 -6.74 2.18 -59.01
C TYR A 751 -5.61 1.14 -58.94
N ARG A 752 -4.82 1.01 -60.01
CA ARG A 752 -3.73 0.03 -60.11
C ARG A 752 -2.41 0.61 -59.61
N TYR A 753 -1.80 -0.07 -58.66
CA TYR A 753 -0.51 0.25 -58.06
C TYR A 753 0.52 -0.80 -58.43
N LEU A 754 1.79 -0.42 -58.53
CA LEU A 754 2.87 -1.34 -58.86
C LEU A 754 4.02 -1.23 -57.84
N ARG A 755 4.31 -2.34 -57.14
CA ARG A 755 5.46 -2.42 -56.25
C ARG A 755 6.73 -2.53 -57.08
N GLY A 756 7.65 -1.56 -56.92
CA GLY A 756 8.94 -1.55 -57.62
C GLY A 756 8.91 -0.94 -59.02
N ALA A 757 7.95 -0.06 -59.34
CA ALA A 757 7.83 0.58 -60.65
C ALA A 757 9.08 1.40 -61.08
N GLY A 758 9.86 1.91 -60.12
CA GLY A 758 11.11 2.64 -60.38
C GLY A 758 12.32 1.75 -60.76
N ALA A 759 12.15 0.42 -60.79
CA ALA A 759 13.18 -0.53 -61.20
C ALA A 759 12.82 -1.17 -62.57
N PRO A 760 13.80 -1.50 -63.42
CA PRO A 760 13.55 -2.30 -64.63
C PRO A 760 12.88 -3.64 -64.29
N PRO A 761 12.03 -4.19 -65.18
CA PRO A 761 11.49 -5.53 -64.99
C PRO A 761 12.59 -6.56 -64.67
N PRO A 762 12.42 -7.37 -63.62
CA PRO A 762 13.42 -8.35 -63.22
C PRO A 762 13.55 -9.45 -64.28
N ALA A 763 14.77 -10.01 -64.40
CA ALA A 763 14.98 -11.18 -65.24
C ALA A 763 14.08 -12.35 -64.78
N PRO A 764 13.52 -13.17 -65.70
CA PRO A 764 12.65 -14.29 -65.34
C PRO A 764 13.34 -15.24 -64.36
N ALA A 765 12.72 -15.47 -63.19
CA ALA A 765 13.28 -16.30 -62.13
C ALA A 765 13.07 -17.79 -62.42
N ASP A 766 11.82 -18.19 -62.63
CA ASP A 766 11.43 -19.43 -63.31
C ASP A 766 10.00 -19.27 -63.86
N GLN A 767 9.87 -19.31 -65.18
CA GLN A 767 8.67 -19.83 -65.85
C GLN A 767 9.19 -20.84 -66.87
N THR A 768 8.69 -22.08 -66.79
CA THR A 768 9.32 -23.25 -67.44
C THR A 768 9.08 -23.34 -68.96
N THR A 769 8.58 -22.28 -69.58
CA THR A 769 8.23 -22.22 -71.01
C THR A 769 9.37 -21.61 -71.85
N THR A 770 9.71 -22.27 -72.95
CA THR A 770 10.87 -21.90 -73.81
C THR A 770 10.52 -20.85 -74.89
N GLN A 771 9.60 -19.94 -74.59
CA GLN A 771 9.28 -18.79 -75.45
C GLN A 771 10.14 -17.56 -75.09
N ALA A 772 10.03 -16.50 -75.90
CA ALA A 772 10.76 -15.26 -75.67
C ALA A 772 10.34 -14.62 -74.33
N PRO A 773 11.23 -13.89 -73.63
CA PRO A 773 10.88 -13.21 -72.39
C PRO A 773 9.72 -12.23 -72.66
N TYR A 774 8.62 -12.44 -71.94
CA TYR A 774 7.43 -11.60 -72.02
C TYR A 774 7.79 -10.15 -71.65
N ASP A 775 7.35 -9.18 -72.45
CA ASP A 775 7.67 -7.77 -72.25
C ASP A 775 6.65 -7.10 -71.30
N TRP A 776 7.02 -7.02 -70.02
CA TRP A 776 6.22 -6.39 -68.98
C TRP A 776 6.24 -4.85 -69.03
N SER A 777 7.04 -4.21 -69.89
CA SER A 777 7.31 -2.77 -69.81
C SER A 777 6.09 -1.88 -70.08
N HIS A 778 5.14 -2.35 -70.89
CA HIS A 778 3.91 -1.62 -71.20
C HIS A 778 2.92 -1.54 -70.03
N TYR A 779 3.09 -2.36 -68.98
CA TYR A 779 2.33 -2.25 -67.73
C TYR A 779 2.98 -1.30 -66.71
N ILE A 780 4.18 -0.78 -66.99
CA ILE A 780 4.87 0.22 -66.15
C ILE A 780 4.66 1.60 -66.77
N ILE A 781 3.48 2.17 -66.51
CA ILE A 781 3.04 3.47 -67.04
C ILE A 781 3.70 4.62 -66.29
N ASN A 782 3.91 4.46 -64.98
CA ASN A 782 4.52 5.48 -64.13
C ASN A 782 5.68 4.91 -63.29
N THR A 783 6.89 5.34 -63.63
CA THR A 783 8.13 5.07 -62.87
C THR A 783 8.44 6.14 -61.83
N SER A 784 7.66 7.23 -61.80
CA SER A 784 7.93 8.46 -61.03
C SER A 784 6.80 8.74 -60.05
N GLY A 785 6.98 8.30 -58.81
CA GLY A 785 6.03 8.55 -57.73
C GLY A 785 6.69 8.50 -56.36
N PRO A 786 5.95 8.89 -55.31
CA PRO A 786 6.38 8.72 -53.94
C PRO A 786 6.28 7.24 -53.52
N GLY A 787 7.14 6.82 -52.58
CA GLY A 787 7.19 5.46 -52.06
C GLY A 787 7.64 4.37 -53.06
N VAL A 788 7.46 3.12 -52.66
CA VAL A 788 7.85 1.91 -53.45
C VAL A 788 6.64 1.32 -54.22
N TYR A 789 5.45 1.88 -54.01
CA TYR A 789 4.15 1.34 -54.44
C TYR A 789 3.44 2.40 -55.28
N VAL A 790 3.88 2.56 -56.53
CA VAL A 790 3.55 3.72 -57.36
C VAL A 790 2.26 3.46 -58.14
N TYR A 791 1.30 4.39 -58.05
CA TYR A 791 0.10 4.40 -58.89
C TYR A 791 0.44 4.46 -60.38
N GLN A 792 -0.18 3.58 -61.17
CA GLN A 792 0.03 3.43 -62.62
C GLN A 792 -1.11 4.03 -63.43
N GLU A 793 -2.33 3.57 -63.20
CA GLU A 793 -3.54 3.90 -63.98
C GLU A 793 -4.82 3.46 -63.24
N ARG A 794 -5.98 3.79 -63.81
CA ARG A 794 -7.28 3.28 -63.36
C ARG A 794 -7.85 2.35 -64.44
N ASN A 795 -8.07 1.07 -64.13
CA ASN A 795 -8.37 0.02 -65.11
C ASN A 795 -9.49 -0.92 -64.61
N PRO A 796 -10.29 -1.59 -65.47
CA PRO A 796 -11.38 -2.46 -65.04
C PRO A 796 -10.93 -3.60 -64.12
N ILE A 797 -11.76 -3.88 -63.11
CA ILE A 797 -11.62 -5.01 -62.18
C ILE A 797 -12.96 -5.75 -62.09
N ALA A 798 -12.90 -7.08 -62.02
CA ALA A 798 -14.05 -7.99 -62.02
C ALA A 798 -14.85 -8.02 -60.68
N LEU A 799 -14.88 -6.89 -59.95
CA LEU A 799 -15.62 -6.73 -58.71
C LEU A 799 -16.05 -5.28 -58.47
N SER A 800 -17.04 -5.12 -57.60
CA SER A 800 -17.47 -3.85 -57.02
C SER A 800 -17.57 -4.00 -55.50
N ALA A 801 -17.11 -2.99 -54.76
CA ALA A 801 -17.26 -2.92 -53.31
C ALA A 801 -18.48 -2.05 -52.96
N TRP A 802 -19.25 -2.48 -51.96
CA TRP A 802 -20.46 -1.81 -51.50
C TRP A 802 -20.43 -1.62 -49.99
N ASP A 803 -20.49 -0.37 -49.54
CA ASP A 803 -20.80 0.01 -48.17
C ASP A 803 -22.27 -0.36 -47.90
N MET A 804 -22.47 -1.33 -47.02
CA MET A 804 -23.78 -1.94 -46.77
C MET A 804 -24.64 -1.15 -45.77
N GLU A 805 -24.08 -0.15 -45.11
CA GLU A 805 -24.76 0.69 -44.12
C GLU A 805 -25.26 1.99 -44.74
N ASN A 806 -24.41 2.65 -45.54
CA ASN A 806 -24.76 3.86 -46.28
C ASN A 806 -25.34 3.55 -47.68
N ASN A 807 -25.35 2.27 -48.10
CA ASN A 807 -25.83 1.80 -49.40
C ASN A 807 -25.20 2.56 -50.58
N ARG A 808 -23.87 2.69 -50.55
CA ARG A 808 -23.06 3.34 -51.59
C ARG A 808 -22.02 2.37 -52.15
N ARG A 809 -21.60 2.61 -53.39
CA ARG A 809 -20.52 1.86 -54.04
C ARG A 809 -19.19 2.56 -53.74
N LEU A 810 -18.19 1.79 -53.33
CA LEU A 810 -16.88 2.29 -52.93
C LEU A 810 -15.85 2.17 -54.07
N GLU A 811 -14.88 3.08 -54.06
CA GLU A 811 -13.65 2.95 -54.84
C GLU A 811 -12.81 1.77 -54.34
N VAL A 812 -12.15 1.11 -55.28
CA VAL A 812 -11.25 -0.02 -55.03
C VAL A 812 -9.93 0.19 -55.75
N GLY A 813 -8.87 -0.44 -55.27
CA GLY A 813 -7.57 -0.44 -55.93
C GLY A 813 -6.85 -1.76 -55.72
N TRP A 814 -5.83 -2.05 -56.51
CA TRP A 814 -5.01 -3.24 -56.29
C TRP A 814 -3.52 -3.00 -56.53
N LEU A 815 -2.71 -3.85 -55.90
CA LEU A 815 -1.27 -3.91 -56.09
C LEU A 815 -0.90 -5.07 -57.02
N GLU A 816 -0.01 -4.82 -57.97
CA GLU A 816 0.80 -5.82 -58.68
C GLU A 816 2.28 -5.71 -58.25
N ASN A 817 3.13 -6.71 -58.58
CA ASN A 817 4.49 -6.79 -58.03
C ASN A 817 5.58 -6.99 -59.08
N ASN A 818 6.30 -5.92 -59.41
CA ASN A 818 7.48 -5.94 -60.30
C ASN A 818 8.72 -6.52 -59.60
N GLN A 819 8.70 -7.81 -59.24
CA GLN A 819 9.80 -8.55 -58.57
C GLN A 819 9.96 -9.97 -59.16
N PRO A 820 11.11 -10.66 -58.96
CA PRO A 820 11.41 -11.91 -59.66
C PRO A 820 10.50 -13.06 -59.19
N GLY A 821 9.50 -13.40 -60.02
CA GLY A 821 8.41 -14.33 -59.69
C GLY A 821 7.03 -13.67 -59.44
N GLY A 822 6.95 -12.35 -59.63
CA GLY A 822 5.70 -11.58 -59.55
C GLY A 822 4.81 -11.70 -60.79
N LEU A 823 3.58 -11.19 -60.67
CA LEU A 823 2.67 -10.97 -61.79
C LEU A 823 2.49 -9.45 -61.99
N VAL A 824 2.38 -9.05 -63.26
CA VAL A 824 2.12 -7.67 -63.70
C VAL A 824 1.35 -7.74 -65.03
N ASN A 825 0.09 -8.19 -65.02
CA ASN A 825 -0.73 -8.42 -66.23
C ASN A 825 -1.76 -7.29 -66.48
N GLY A 826 -1.77 -6.27 -65.61
CA GLY A 826 -2.70 -5.15 -65.61
C GLY A 826 -4.11 -5.50 -65.13
N ALA A 827 -4.33 -6.60 -64.42
CA ALA A 827 -5.66 -7.06 -64.01
C ALA A 827 -5.63 -7.90 -62.71
N TYR A 828 -6.33 -7.41 -61.68
CA TYR A 828 -6.35 -8.07 -60.36
C TYR A 828 -6.75 -9.55 -60.42
N GLY A 829 -5.88 -10.42 -59.92
CA GLY A 829 -6.05 -11.88 -60.07
C GLY A 829 -5.29 -12.72 -59.05
N PRO A 830 -5.75 -12.85 -57.79
CA PRO A 830 -4.99 -13.43 -56.70
C PRO A 830 -4.48 -14.84 -56.97
N ALA A 831 -3.25 -15.14 -56.53
CA ALA A 831 -2.56 -16.39 -56.83
C ALA A 831 -3.29 -17.64 -56.31
N PHE A 832 -3.04 -18.80 -56.93
CA PHE A 832 -3.65 -20.07 -56.54
C PHE A 832 -3.18 -20.55 -55.16
N TYR A 833 -4.15 -20.93 -54.31
CA TYR A 833 -3.88 -21.43 -52.97
C TYR A 833 -3.17 -22.80 -53.00
N GLY A 834 -1.99 -22.86 -52.37
CA GLY A 834 -1.16 -24.06 -52.28
C GLY A 834 -0.03 -24.07 -53.30
N ASP A 835 -0.25 -23.56 -54.51
CA ASP A 835 0.74 -23.56 -55.59
C ASP A 835 1.71 -22.37 -55.49
N VAL A 836 1.21 -21.15 -55.25
CA VAL A 836 2.05 -19.94 -55.21
C VAL A 836 1.60 -18.98 -54.09
N SER A 837 2.55 -18.52 -53.27
CA SER A 837 2.25 -17.56 -52.19
C SER A 837 2.01 -16.15 -52.74
N ASN A 838 0.78 -15.65 -52.57
CA ASN A 838 0.40 -14.27 -52.92
C ASN A 838 1.04 -13.18 -52.04
N LEU A 839 2.00 -13.53 -51.19
CA LEU A 839 2.63 -12.61 -50.22
C LEU A 839 4.15 -12.69 -50.16
N ALA A 840 4.77 -13.68 -50.82
CA ALA A 840 6.23 -13.80 -50.87
C ALA A 840 6.89 -12.54 -51.47
N GLY A 841 8.10 -12.18 -51.01
CA GLY A 841 8.77 -10.94 -51.41
C GLY A 841 9.04 -10.79 -52.91
N GLY A 842 9.16 -11.93 -53.63
CA GLY A 842 9.19 -12.02 -55.08
C GLY A 842 8.04 -12.84 -55.68
N GLY A 843 6.97 -13.11 -54.92
CA GLY A 843 5.79 -13.82 -55.45
C GLY A 843 4.81 -12.88 -56.17
N PRO A 844 3.70 -13.42 -56.73
CA PRO A 844 2.68 -12.69 -57.49
C PRO A 844 2.23 -11.37 -56.85
N ARG A 845 1.81 -11.39 -55.57
CA ARG A 845 1.44 -10.21 -54.76
C ARG A 845 0.37 -9.31 -55.39
N GLU A 846 -0.77 -9.95 -55.68
CA GLU A 846 -2.04 -9.33 -56.04
C GLU A 846 -2.84 -8.98 -54.77
N TRP A 847 -2.78 -7.72 -54.31
CA TRP A 847 -3.48 -7.28 -53.08
C TRP A 847 -4.62 -6.33 -53.42
N LEU A 848 -5.77 -6.46 -52.75
CA LEU A 848 -6.93 -5.59 -52.96
C LEU A 848 -7.07 -4.57 -51.82
N PHE A 849 -7.37 -3.33 -52.17
CA PHE A 849 -7.66 -2.20 -51.28
C PHE A 849 -9.09 -1.73 -51.49
N ILE A 850 -9.77 -1.36 -50.41
CA ILE A 850 -11.09 -0.72 -50.41
C ILE A 850 -10.93 0.65 -49.75
N PHE A 851 -11.44 1.71 -50.39
CA PHE A 851 -11.29 3.09 -49.92
C PHE A 851 -12.62 3.69 -49.43
N ASP A 852 -12.55 4.60 -48.46
CA ASP A 852 -13.69 5.41 -47.98
C ASP A 852 -14.04 6.53 -48.98
N ARG A 853 -14.28 6.19 -50.24
CA ARG A 853 -14.64 7.15 -51.29
C ARG A 853 -15.69 6.56 -52.21
N ASP A 854 -16.64 7.41 -52.61
CA ASP A 854 -17.73 7.05 -53.51
C ASP A 854 -17.17 6.74 -54.91
N TYR A 855 -17.63 5.63 -55.50
CA TYR A 855 -17.17 5.16 -56.81
C TYR A 855 -17.50 6.16 -57.94
N THR A 856 -16.46 6.60 -58.65
CA THR A 856 -16.55 7.46 -59.83
C THR A 856 -16.53 6.66 -61.14
N GLU A 857 -17.11 7.16 -62.23
CA GLU A 857 -17.02 6.49 -63.54
C GLU A 857 -15.75 6.90 -64.33
N PRO A 858 -15.34 6.18 -65.38
CA PRO A 858 -14.16 6.51 -66.18
C PRO A 858 -14.20 7.92 -66.78
N GLY A 859 -13.15 8.70 -66.53
CA GLY A 859 -13.04 10.09 -66.97
C GLY A 859 -13.61 11.13 -66.00
N ASP A 860 -14.07 10.70 -64.82
CA ASP A 860 -14.16 11.55 -63.64
C ASP A 860 -12.88 11.36 -62.81
N ASP A 861 -12.12 12.45 -62.65
CA ASP A 861 -10.82 12.47 -61.97
C ASP A 861 -10.93 12.95 -60.50
N SER A 862 -12.14 13.15 -59.96
CA SER A 862 -12.37 13.81 -58.66
C SER A 862 -11.62 13.16 -57.47
N ASN A 863 -11.58 11.83 -57.42
CA ASN A 863 -10.85 11.08 -56.39
C ASN A 863 -9.35 10.88 -56.72
N VAL A 864 -8.91 11.12 -57.97
CA VAL A 864 -7.60 10.67 -58.47
C VAL A 864 -6.43 11.34 -57.74
N ALA A 865 -6.54 12.61 -57.36
CA ALA A 865 -5.46 13.33 -56.67
C ALA A 865 -5.19 12.81 -55.23
N GLU A 866 -6.12 12.04 -54.66
CA GLU A 866 -5.98 11.37 -53.36
C GLU A 866 -5.63 9.89 -53.57
N LEU A 867 -6.37 9.20 -54.44
CA LEU A 867 -6.20 7.79 -54.76
C LEU A 867 -5.07 7.50 -55.77
N SER A 868 -4.11 8.42 -55.93
CA SER A 868 -2.84 8.20 -56.63
C SER A 868 -1.60 8.39 -55.74
N GLN A 869 -1.78 8.61 -54.43
CA GLN A 869 -0.70 8.77 -53.45
C GLN A 869 -0.11 7.40 -53.06
N GLY A 870 1.12 7.34 -52.56
CA GLY A 870 1.78 6.07 -52.26
C GLY A 870 1.13 5.32 -51.08
N MET A 871 1.03 4.01 -51.20
CA MET A 871 0.36 3.16 -50.20
C MET A 871 1.12 2.99 -48.87
N ILE A 872 2.45 3.09 -48.90
CA ILE A 872 3.34 2.72 -47.78
C ILE A 872 4.39 3.81 -47.57
N ASN A 873 4.48 4.29 -46.33
CA ASN A 873 5.37 5.35 -45.83
C ASN A 873 5.12 6.79 -46.33
N ASP A 874 4.08 7.03 -47.13
CA ASP A 874 3.61 8.39 -47.44
C ASP A 874 2.67 8.92 -46.34
N ASN A 875 2.53 10.25 -46.27
CA ASN A 875 1.64 10.93 -45.32
C ASN A 875 1.00 12.18 -45.99
N PRO A 876 -0.34 12.25 -46.11
CA PRO A 876 -1.29 11.19 -45.79
C PRO A 876 -1.12 9.97 -46.72
N ALA A 877 -1.59 8.81 -46.28
CA ALA A 877 -1.88 7.71 -47.19
C ALA A 877 -3.29 7.88 -47.78
N PRO A 878 -3.65 7.19 -48.88
CA PRO A 878 -5.04 7.09 -49.32
C PRO A 878 -5.99 6.65 -48.17
N PRO A 879 -7.27 7.03 -48.20
CA PRO A 879 -8.28 6.69 -47.18
C PRO A 879 -8.70 5.21 -47.29
N ILE A 880 -7.78 4.30 -46.98
CA ILE A 880 -7.99 2.85 -47.00
C ILE A 880 -8.83 2.43 -45.79
N MET A 881 -9.92 1.70 -46.04
CA MET A 881 -10.73 1.03 -45.01
C MET A 881 -10.23 -0.39 -44.75
N TYR A 882 -9.94 -1.14 -45.82
CA TYR A 882 -9.57 -2.56 -45.74
C TYR A 882 -8.48 -2.93 -46.74
N ILE A 883 -7.63 -3.88 -46.34
CA ILE A 883 -6.62 -4.51 -47.18
C ILE A 883 -6.83 -6.02 -47.17
N ILE A 884 -6.78 -6.65 -48.35
CA ILE A 884 -7.09 -8.06 -48.56
C ILE A 884 -5.96 -8.75 -49.34
N TRP A 885 -5.39 -9.77 -48.71
CA TRP A 885 -4.34 -10.65 -49.22
C TRP A 885 -4.89 -12.05 -49.52
N ALA A 886 -5.97 -12.12 -50.30
CA ALA A 886 -6.62 -13.38 -50.66
C ALA A 886 -5.78 -14.24 -51.63
N ALA A 887 -6.15 -15.50 -51.76
CA ALA A 887 -5.72 -16.44 -52.80
C ALA A 887 -6.95 -17.00 -53.53
N ARG A 888 -6.81 -17.43 -54.80
CA ARG A 888 -7.83 -18.23 -55.52
C ARG A 888 -8.05 -19.56 -54.80
N ARG A 889 -9.31 -19.89 -54.44
CA ARG A 889 -9.65 -21.09 -53.65
C ARG A 889 -9.38 -22.43 -54.36
N THR A 890 -9.45 -22.45 -55.68
CA THR A 890 -9.33 -23.63 -56.54
C THR A 890 -8.65 -23.21 -57.85
N PRO A 891 -7.78 -24.03 -58.47
CA PRO A 891 -7.12 -23.68 -59.74
C PRO A 891 -8.11 -23.39 -60.87
N ASP A 892 -9.02 -24.33 -61.13
CA ASP A 892 -9.92 -24.30 -62.29
C ASP A 892 -11.20 -23.47 -62.02
N ARG A 893 -11.08 -22.32 -61.34
CA ARG A 893 -12.23 -21.42 -61.11
C ARG A 893 -11.90 -19.95 -60.94
N PHE A 894 -12.46 -19.17 -61.86
CA PHE A 894 -12.57 -17.71 -61.85
C PHE A 894 -13.91 -17.26 -61.22
N PRO A 895 -14.05 -16.00 -60.78
CA PRO A 895 -15.30 -15.51 -60.20
C PRO A 895 -16.43 -15.55 -61.22
N GLN A 896 -17.67 -15.66 -60.75
CA GLN A 896 -18.87 -15.78 -61.57
C GLN A 896 -19.91 -14.73 -61.17
N ASP A 897 -20.85 -14.44 -62.07
CA ASP A 897 -21.95 -13.52 -61.78
C ASP A 897 -22.83 -14.03 -60.63
N GLY A 898 -22.91 -13.22 -59.57
CA GLY A 898 -23.63 -13.57 -58.34
C GLY A 898 -22.77 -14.22 -57.26
N ASP A 899 -21.46 -14.42 -57.46
CA ASP A 899 -20.54 -14.61 -56.34
C ASP A 899 -20.41 -13.31 -55.53
N SER A 900 -20.41 -13.41 -54.20
CA SER A 900 -20.04 -12.30 -53.32
C SER A 900 -19.22 -12.72 -52.10
N PHE A 901 -18.63 -11.74 -51.42
CA PHE A 901 -17.87 -11.89 -50.18
C PHE A 901 -18.14 -10.67 -49.29
N LEU A 902 -18.63 -10.89 -48.07
CA LEU A 902 -18.96 -9.85 -47.10
C LEU A 902 -17.85 -9.74 -46.05
N ILE A 903 -17.38 -8.52 -45.82
CA ILE A 903 -16.48 -8.15 -44.72
C ILE A 903 -17.34 -7.63 -43.58
N LEU A 904 -17.18 -8.17 -42.37
CA LEU A 904 -17.91 -7.71 -41.20
C LEU A 904 -16.99 -6.87 -40.28
N ALA A 905 -17.36 -5.60 -40.08
CA ALA A 905 -16.59 -4.64 -39.28
C ALA A 905 -16.72 -4.90 -37.78
N ASN A 906 -15.67 -4.65 -37.00
CA ASN A 906 -15.80 -4.35 -35.57
C ASN A 906 -16.22 -2.88 -35.43
N HIS A 907 -17.41 -2.63 -34.91
CA HIS A 907 -17.90 -1.29 -34.62
C HIS A 907 -17.46 -0.88 -33.21
N VAL A 908 -16.53 0.06 -33.09
CA VAL A 908 -16.06 0.56 -31.78
C VAL A 908 -17.19 1.30 -31.02
N ASN A 909 -17.09 1.37 -29.69
CA ASN A 909 -18.04 2.14 -28.87
C ASN A 909 -17.99 3.62 -29.28
N GLY A 910 -19.13 4.25 -29.54
CA GLY A 910 -19.24 5.68 -29.84
C GLY A 910 -20.46 6.35 -29.22
N PRO A 911 -20.64 7.69 -29.37
CA PRO A 911 -21.66 8.45 -28.63
C PRO A 911 -23.13 8.12 -28.92
N ASN A 912 -23.41 7.22 -29.87
CA ASN A 912 -24.75 6.72 -30.15
C ASN A 912 -25.08 5.41 -29.41
N ASP A 913 -24.07 4.77 -28.81
CA ASP A 913 -24.19 3.47 -28.16
C ASP A 913 -24.74 3.57 -26.74
N VAL A 914 -25.70 2.71 -26.42
CA VAL A 914 -26.32 2.62 -25.09
C VAL A 914 -26.50 1.15 -24.71
N PHE A 915 -25.82 0.74 -23.64
CA PHE A 915 -25.99 -0.58 -23.03
C PHE A 915 -26.84 -0.45 -21.76
N ALA A 916 -27.94 -1.20 -21.67
CA ALA A 916 -28.87 -1.14 -20.55
C ALA A 916 -28.87 -2.45 -19.75
N PHE A 917 -29.07 -2.37 -18.43
CA PHE A 917 -29.26 -3.54 -17.58
C PHE A 917 -30.16 -3.24 -16.37
N ASN A 918 -30.79 -4.29 -15.85
CA ASN A 918 -31.65 -4.21 -14.67
C ASN A 918 -30.99 -4.88 -13.46
N THR A 919 -31.17 -4.31 -12.28
CA THR A 919 -30.75 -4.93 -11.01
C THR A 919 -31.96 -5.32 -10.17
N GLN A 920 -31.83 -6.37 -9.35
CA GLN A 920 -32.79 -6.65 -8.28
C GLN A 920 -32.23 -6.14 -6.95
N GLY A 921 -32.92 -5.21 -6.31
CA GLY A 921 -32.56 -4.74 -4.97
C GLY A 921 -32.94 -5.75 -3.89
N ALA A 922 -32.36 -5.62 -2.70
CA ALA A 922 -32.72 -6.46 -1.56
C ALA A 922 -34.18 -6.24 -1.12
N VAL A 923 -34.96 -7.32 -1.03
CA VAL A 923 -36.30 -7.33 -0.43
C VAL A 923 -36.17 -7.10 1.07
N ARG A 924 -36.93 -6.16 1.63
CA ARG A 924 -36.82 -5.75 3.06
C ARG A 924 -38.20 -5.59 3.69
N GLY A 925 -38.41 -6.20 4.84
CA GLY A 925 -39.64 -6.06 5.64
C GLY A 925 -40.87 -6.76 5.05
N ASP A 926 -40.68 -7.77 4.20
CA ASP A 926 -41.79 -8.56 3.65
C ASP A 926 -42.42 -9.45 4.72
N GLN A 927 -43.76 -9.44 4.82
CA GLN A 927 -44.48 -10.09 5.90
C GLN A 927 -44.63 -11.61 5.70
N GLU A 928 -44.70 -12.11 4.46
CA GLU A 928 -44.82 -13.55 4.21
C GLU A 928 -43.46 -14.24 4.43
N LEU A 929 -42.37 -13.64 3.95
CA LEU A 929 -41.00 -14.07 4.22
C LEU A 929 -40.65 -13.97 5.71
N ALA A 930 -41.17 -12.97 6.45
CA ALA A 930 -40.98 -12.88 7.89
C ALA A 930 -41.64 -14.04 8.65
N VAL A 931 -42.82 -14.48 8.22
CA VAL A 931 -43.52 -15.65 8.79
C VAL A 931 -42.78 -16.95 8.45
N GLU A 932 -42.25 -17.07 7.23
CA GLU A 932 -41.36 -18.18 6.83
C GLU A 932 -40.11 -18.24 7.72
N ASP A 933 -39.45 -17.10 7.93
CA ASP A 933 -38.16 -17.01 8.64
C ASP A 933 -38.25 -17.39 10.13
N LEU A 934 -39.41 -17.20 10.78
CA LEU A 934 -39.62 -17.71 12.15
C LEU A 934 -39.36 -19.22 12.25
N THR A 935 -39.58 -19.98 11.17
CA THR A 935 -39.32 -21.44 11.13
C THR A 935 -37.83 -21.80 11.01
N LYS A 936 -36.98 -20.82 10.72
CA LYS A 936 -35.52 -20.95 10.57
C LYS A 936 -34.75 -20.55 11.82
N ILE A 937 -35.42 -20.18 12.91
CA ILE A 937 -34.74 -19.80 14.15
C ILE A 937 -33.95 -21.00 14.68
N LEU A 938 -32.65 -20.83 14.89
CA LEU A 938 -31.76 -21.89 15.39
C LEU A 938 -31.12 -21.49 16.72
N ALA A 939 -30.87 -22.48 17.57
CA ALA A 939 -29.93 -22.36 18.69
C ALA A 939 -28.56 -22.88 18.23
N VAL A 940 -27.48 -22.15 18.53
CA VAL A 940 -26.12 -22.47 18.10
C VAL A 940 -25.12 -22.23 19.25
N PRO A 941 -24.27 -23.21 19.61
CA PRO A 941 -24.32 -24.63 19.24
C PRO A 941 -25.53 -25.33 19.88
N ASN A 942 -26.08 -26.34 19.21
CA ASN A 942 -27.16 -27.18 19.73
C ASN A 942 -26.98 -28.63 19.26
N PRO A 943 -26.56 -29.56 20.13
CA PRO A 943 -26.29 -29.39 21.55
C PRO A 943 -25.11 -28.46 21.86
N TYR A 944 -25.22 -27.70 22.94
CA TYR A 944 -24.07 -27.09 23.61
C TYR A 944 -23.33 -28.17 24.40
N LEU A 945 -22.00 -28.26 24.25
CA LEU A 945 -21.17 -29.36 24.76
C LEU A 945 -19.96 -28.82 25.53
N GLY A 946 -20.19 -28.36 26.77
CA GLY A 946 -19.20 -27.76 27.66
C GLY A 946 -18.75 -26.35 27.26
N ARG A 947 -18.52 -26.14 25.96
CA ARG A 947 -18.03 -24.91 25.34
C ARG A 947 -18.78 -24.53 24.05
N SER A 948 -18.51 -23.35 23.54
CA SER A 948 -19.08 -22.75 22.33
C SER A 948 -18.03 -22.03 21.48
N SER A 949 -18.24 -21.92 20.16
CA SER A 949 -17.33 -21.22 19.25
C SER A 949 -17.40 -19.68 19.33
N TYR A 950 -18.33 -19.15 20.14
CA TYR A 950 -18.44 -17.71 20.45
C TYR A 950 -17.71 -17.32 21.75
N GLU A 951 -17.10 -18.28 22.46
CA GLU A 951 -16.48 -18.06 23.77
C GLU A 951 -15.02 -17.64 23.67
N PHE A 952 -14.71 -16.44 24.16
CA PHE A 952 -13.32 -15.98 24.34
C PHE A 952 -12.64 -16.60 25.58
N THR A 953 -13.42 -17.06 26.57
CA THR A 953 -12.91 -17.77 27.77
C THR A 953 -13.91 -18.83 28.22
N SER A 954 -13.43 -19.89 28.90
CA SER A 954 -14.26 -20.96 29.48
C SER A 954 -15.22 -20.49 30.59
N LEU A 955 -15.07 -19.27 31.09
CA LEU A 955 -15.96 -18.64 32.07
C LEU A 955 -17.13 -17.88 31.42
N ALA A 956 -16.99 -17.50 30.15
CA ALA A 956 -17.96 -16.69 29.40
C ALA A 956 -18.98 -17.54 28.62
N ARG A 957 -19.42 -18.67 29.20
CA ARG A 957 -20.27 -19.71 28.58
C ARG A 957 -21.48 -19.11 27.85
N GLN A 958 -21.68 -19.43 26.57
CA GLN A 958 -22.79 -18.88 25.78
C GLN A 958 -23.34 -19.76 24.64
N MET A 959 -24.66 -19.74 24.50
CA MET A 959 -25.41 -20.23 23.34
C MET A 959 -26.12 -19.04 22.68
N ARG A 960 -26.21 -19.01 21.35
CA ARG A 960 -26.88 -17.92 20.62
C ARG A 960 -28.12 -18.41 19.88
N PHE A 961 -29.10 -17.53 19.73
CA PHE A 961 -30.25 -17.73 18.85
C PHE A 961 -30.04 -16.92 17.57
N THR A 962 -30.22 -17.54 16.40
CA THR A 962 -30.01 -16.92 15.08
C THR A 962 -31.28 -16.93 14.23
N ASN A 963 -31.29 -16.16 13.13
CA ASN A 963 -32.46 -15.87 12.28
C ASN A 963 -33.61 -15.17 13.02
N LEU A 964 -33.29 -14.34 14.01
CA LEU A 964 -34.31 -13.58 14.74
C LEU A 964 -34.94 -12.48 13.86
N PRO A 965 -36.23 -12.19 14.06
CA PRO A 965 -36.82 -10.92 13.63
C PRO A 965 -36.25 -9.78 14.48
N ALA A 966 -36.16 -8.57 13.93
CA ALA A 966 -35.57 -7.39 14.59
C ALA A 966 -36.15 -7.04 15.98
N GLN A 967 -37.35 -7.56 16.32
CA GLN A 967 -37.97 -7.48 17.63
C GLN A 967 -38.66 -8.80 17.99
N CYS A 968 -38.33 -9.38 19.15
CA CYS A 968 -39.10 -10.48 19.76
C CYS A 968 -38.85 -10.60 21.27
N THR A 969 -39.71 -11.33 21.99
CA THR A 969 -39.39 -11.81 23.35
C THR A 969 -39.03 -13.29 23.29
N ILE A 970 -37.82 -13.63 23.74
CA ILE A 970 -37.37 -15.02 23.89
C ILE A 970 -37.64 -15.43 25.35
N ARG A 971 -38.36 -16.53 25.54
CA ARG A 971 -38.68 -17.08 26.88
C ARG A 971 -38.23 -18.54 26.92
N ILE A 972 -37.29 -18.83 27.81
CA ILE A 972 -36.64 -20.14 27.91
C ILE A 972 -37.23 -20.89 29.11
N PHE A 973 -37.67 -22.12 28.89
CA PHE A 973 -38.35 -22.96 29.87
C PHE A 973 -37.63 -24.28 30.10
N SER A 974 -37.77 -24.84 31.30
CA SER A 974 -37.43 -26.24 31.59
C SER A 974 -38.40 -27.21 30.88
N LEU A 975 -38.05 -28.51 30.81
CA LEU A 975 -39.00 -29.54 30.38
C LEU A 975 -40.24 -29.68 31.30
N SER A 976 -40.19 -29.17 32.54
CA SER A 976 -41.35 -29.09 33.45
C SER A 976 -42.21 -27.85 33.24
N GLY A 977 -41.79 -26.90 32.39
CA GLY A 977 -42.52 -25.67 32.08
C GLY A 977 -42.20 -24.48 32.98
N ASP A 978 -41.18 -24.60 33.84
CA ASP A 978 -40.71 -23.50 34.68
C ASP A 978 -39.96 -22.47 33.81
N LEU A 979 -40.23 -21.17 34.01
CA LEU A 979 -39.50 -20.10 33.33
C LEU A 979 -38.06 -20.01 33.89
N VAL A 980 -37.08 -20.09 33.01
CA VAL A 980 -35.65 -20.11 33.32
C VAL A 980 -35.03 -18.74 33.08
N ARG A 981 -35.27 -18.16 31.91
CA ARG A 981 -34.69 -16.88 31.45
C ARG A 981 -35.64 -16.17 30.48
N THR A 982 -35.68 -14.84 30.56
CA THR A 982 -36.32 -13.98 29.56
C THR A 982 -35.26 -13.11 28.87
N ILE A 983 -35.33 -12.99 27.55
CA ILE A 983 -34.48 -12.09 26.75
C ILE A 983 -35.40 -11.20 25.90
N ASN A 984 -35.21 -9.89 26.00
CA ASN A 984 -36.00 -8.89 25.29
C ASN A 984 -35.22 -8.41 24.06
N HIS A 985 -35.34 -9.13 22.95
CA HIS A 985 -34.63 -8.83 21.72
C HIS A 985 -35.26 -7.61 21.03
N ASN A 986 -34.52 -6.50 21.01
CA ASN A 986 -34.93 -5.23 20.40
C ASN A 986 -33.68 -4.41 19.98
N ASN A 987 -32.68 -5.09 19.43
CA ASN A 987 -31.41 -4.49 18.98
C ASN A 987 -31.29 -4.41 17.44
N GLY A 988 -32.28 -4.94 16.70
CA GLY A 988 -32.31 -4.94 15.23
C GLY A 988 -31.38 -5.95 14.54
N LEU A 989 -30.67 -6.78 15.31
CA LEU A 989 -29.78 -7.82 14.77
C LEU A 989 -30.57 -9.09 14.39
N SER A 990 -29.95 -9.98 13.62
CA SER A 990 -30.52 -11.30 13.30
C SER A 990 -30.26 -12.36 14.39
N PHE A 991 -29.78 -11.96 15.58
CA PHE A 991 -29.36 -12.88 16.64
C PHE A 991 -29.41 -12.25 18.05
N ASP A 992 -29.42 -13.10 19.08
CA ASP A 992 -29.27 -12.72 20.50
C ASP A 992 -28.55 -13.82 21.31
N THR A 993 -28.04 -13.47 22.49
CA THR A 993 -27.14 -14.31 23.30
C THR A 993 -27.81 -14.80 24.59
N TRP A 994 -27.78 -16.12 24.84
CA TRP A 994 -28.04 -16.71 26.14
C TRP A 994 -26.74 -17.11 26.83
N ASP A 995 -26.43 -16.40 27.92
CA ASP A 995 -25.32 -16.62 28.87
C ASP A 995 -25.39 -17.93 29.68
N LEU A 996 -26.27 -18.86 29.30
CA LEU A 996 -26.63 -20.09 30.00
C LEU A 996 -26.99 -19.90 31.48
N LYS A 997 -27.48 -18.71 31.87
CA LYS A 997 -27.95 -18.41 33.23
C LYS A 997 -29.46 -18.25 33.27
N THR A 998 -30.00 -18.36 34.47
CA THR A 998 -31.37 -17.98 34.80
C THR A 998 -31.56 -16.46 34.83
N ASP A 999 -32.80 -15.98 34.97
CA ASP A 999 -33.13 -14.59 35.35
C ASP A 999 -32.56 -14.18 36.74
N GLN A 1000 -31.93 -15.11 37.49
CA GLN A 1000 -31.25 -14.86 38.76
C GLN A 1000 -29.71 -14.94 38.64
N GLY A 1001 -29.16 -15.01 37.42
CA GLY A 1001 -27.71 -15.05 37.18
C GLY A 1001 -27.03 -16.38 37.51
N VAL A 1002 -27.77 -17.39 37.95
CA VAL A 1002 -27.25 -18.74 38.26
C VAL A 1002 -27.20 -19.58 36.98
N LEU A 1003 -26.08 -20.25 36.72
CA LEU A 1003 -25.92 -21.17 35.58
C LEU A 1003 -26.96 -22.31 35.58
N VAL A 1004 -27.42 -22.71 34.40
CA VAL A 1004 -28.35 -23.83 34.25
C VAL A 1004 -27.65 -25.19 34.30
N ALA A 1005 -28.40 -26.23 34.65
CA ALA A 1005 -27.91 -27.60 34.68
C ALA A 1005 -27.90 -28.24 33.28
N SER A 1006 -27.18 -29.35 33.11
CA SER A 1006 -27.25 -30.17 31.90
C SER A 1006 -28.66 -30.72 31.70
N GLY A 1007 -29.27 -30.48 30.53
CA GLY A 1007 -30.66 -30.82 30.27
C GLY A 1007 -31.17 -30.34 28.90
N ILE A 1008 -32.48 -30.49 28.69
CA ILE A 1008 -33.19 -29.96 27.52
C ILE A 1008 -34.07 -28.80 27.99
N TYR A 1009 -34.02 -27.71 27.22
CA TYR A 1009 -34.78 -26.49 27.42
C TYR A 1009 -35.65 -26.20 26.19
N ILE A 1010 -36.74 -25.48 26.37
CA ILE A 1010 -37.63 -25.04 25.29
C ILE A 1010 -37.54 -23.52 25.21
N ALA A 1011 -37.08 -22.98 24.07
CA ALA A 1011 -37.10 -21.54 23.82
C ALA A 1011 -38.33 -21.19 22.97
N HIS A 1012 -39.17 -20.31 23.50
CA HIS A 1012 -40.33 -19.72 22.82
C HIS A 1012 -39.97 -18.32 22.33
N PHE A 1013 -40.20 -18.06 21.03
CA PHE A 1013 -40.00 -16.78 20.37
C PHE A 1013 -41.36 -16.16 20.08
N ASP A 1014 -41.53 -14.92 20.53
CA ASP A 1014 -42.78 -14.17 20.47
C ASP A 1014 -42.52 -12.86 19.71
N ALA A 1015 -42.89 -12.83 18.42
CA ALA A 1015 -42.50 -11.81 17.45
C ALA A 1015 -43.71 -10.93 17.06
N PRO A 1016 -43.79 -9.67 17.52
CA PRO A 1016 -44.94 -8.80 17.30
C PRO A 1016 -45.31 -8.66 15.82
N ASN A 1017 -46.59 -8.89 15.50
CA ASN A 1017 -47.17 -8.83 14.15
C ASN A 1017 -46.63 -9.85 13.12
N ILE A 1018 -45.74 -10.77 13.53
CA ILE A 1018 -45.22 -11.85 12.68
C ILE A 1018 -45.78 -13.19 13.16
N GLY A 1019 -45.60 -13.55 14.43
CA GLY A 1019 -46.10 -14.82 14.98
C GLY A 1019 -45.29 -15.35 16.16
N THR A 1020 -45.43 -16.65 16.45
CA THR A 1020 -44.65 -17.33 17.49
C THR A 1020 -43.98 -18.61 16.97
N HIS A 1021 -42.84 -18.96 17.55
CA HIS A 1021 -42.10 -20.19 17.23
C HIS A 1021 -41.49 -20.83 18.48
N PHE A 1022 -41.14 -22.13 18.41
CA PHE A 1022 -40.60 -22.88 19.54
C PHE A 1022 -39.49 -23.83 19.08
N ILE A 1023 -38.32 -23.79 19.72
CA ILE A 1023 -37.22 -24.73 19.48
C ILE A 1023 -36.79 -25.43 20.77
N LYS A 1024 -36.08 -26.56 20.61
CA LYS A 1024 -35.49 -27.32 21.72
C LYS A 1024 -33.99 -27.05 21.76
N CYS A 1025 -33.48 -26.68 22.93
CA CYS A 1025 -32.07 -26.40 23.18
C CYS A 1025 -31.52 -27.49 24.10
N ALA A 1026 -30.52 -28.25 23.67
CA ALA A 1026 -29.83 -29.22 24.52
C ALA A 1026 -28.55 -28.59 25.07
N VAL A 1027 -28.42 -28.59 26.40
CA VAL A 1027 -27.26 -28.03 27.12
C VAL A 1027 -26.58 -29.15 27.89
N PHE A 1028 -25.29 -29.35 27.68
CA PHE A 1028 -24.45 -30.22 28.49
C PHE A 1028 -23.33 -29.37 29.08
N MET A 1029 -23.40 -29.15 30.39
CA MET A 1029 -22.36 -28.47 31.17
C MET A 1029 -21.28 -29.47 31.57
N GLU A 1030 -20.06 -28.97 31.76
CA GLU A 1030 -18.97 -29.75 32.35
C GLU A 1030 -19.31 -30.12 33.81
N ALA A 1031 -18.80 -31.25 34.29
CA ALA A 1031 -18.97 -31.66 35.67
C ALA A 1031 -18.03 -30.84 36.57
N GLU A 1032 -18.59 -29.95 37.39
CA GLU A 1032 -17.83 -29.15 38.37
C GLU A 1032 -17.36 -30.03 39.54
N THR A 1033 -16.28 -30.78 39.31
CA THR A 1033 -15.58 -31.54 40.35
C THR A 1033 -14.73 -30.59 41.20
N LEU A 1034 -15.25 -30.22 42.38
CA LEU A 1034 -14.44 -29.66 43.46
C LEU A 1034 -13.36 -30.66 43.88
N ASN A 1035 -12.14 -30.48 43.37
CA ASN A 1035 -10.95 -31.18 43.84
C ASN A 1035 -10.51 -30.60 45.20
N THR A 1036 -11.34 -30.80 46.23
CA THR A 1036 -11.04 -30.45 47.62
C THR A 1036 -10.74 -31.70 48.43
N PHE A 1037 -9.45 -32.04 48.54
CA PHE A 1037 -8.84 -32.59 49.76
C PHE A 1037 -7.36 -32.16 49.82
#